data_AF-A0A0C1FGN7-F1
#
_entry.id   AF-A0A0C1FGN7-F1
#
_cell.length_a   1.000
_cell.length_b   1.000
_cell.length_c   1.000
_cell.angle_alpha   90.00
_cell.angle_beta   90.00
_cell.angle_gamma   90.00
#
_symmetry.space_group_name_H-M   'P 1'
#
loop_
_entity.id
_entity.type
_entity.pdbx_description
1 polymer ?
#
loop_
_entity_poly.entity_id
_entity_poly.type
_entity_poly.pdbx_seq_one_letter_code
_entity_poly.pdbx_strand_id
1 'polypeptide(L)'
;MLVIAFLISHASFGQKTKPVEPPKPIFKGKDGKMAYTSDAQGNRIPDFSYAGYMAGEKDIPTATVKIVVPLVEGDATAYIQRAIDMVSAMQPGKDGLRGAVLLEKGTYQVAGTLKIAASGVIIRGSGMGADGTKIFATGLDRIGVIRILGKNDKIQEAAVAITDAYVPVNATQLALANAGGFKVGDRITIQRPSTKEWIETLKTVEFGGGESALGWKPGTRDIFWDRKITAINGSTITFDAPITTALDAKFGGATVSKYKWNGRIAQVGVENLKLESDFRKDNIKDEYHRWTAICLENVEDAWVRQVVFEHFAGSAVNVLASAKRITVEDCKSLAPISEIGGERRYTFLTTGQQTLFQRLYSEYGYHDFAVGFCAPGPNVFVQCQSYLPFSFSGAYDSWASGVLFDIVNIDGQALSYLNRGQDGQGAGWSAANSVFWQCSAARMDNYQPPTAQNWAFGTWAQFAGNGYWDMSNEQIQPRSLYYAQLKDRVGNSVDARTFVLPVETEASSSPPVDVALKLTKLAYKPALTLSEYIDSATERNPIPTAKGQAKLVTSEGFHRSNTIQTAGVMAVKNGWLTRGNEIVLGDRQDVPWWNGSARPYGLKNTKFHITRFVPGREGNGLTDNLDDITDSMQNGPVKILDHNYGLWYDRRRDDHERIRRMDGEVWAPFYELPFARSGQDKAWDGLSKYDITKYNLWYWDRLKTFANLADQKGLVLIHENYFQHNIIEAGAHYADFPWRTANNINSTGFPEPVPYAGDKRIFMAEQFYDISNEHRRAIHKAYIRKCLENFDGNSGVIQLIGAEFTGPLHFVQFWIDTIKEWEKETGKHPIIGLSVTKDVQDAILDDPERANVVDLIDIRYWHYQADGTAYAPQGGQSLAPRQHARLLKPKKTSFEEVYRAVSEYKIKFPEKAVIYSGDSYDSFGWAILMAGGSLSNADLIDKATLNLISGTKPFLPAGKNAKQYGLENTGKTYVLYNASAEALSLDLSKATGKFSVKILNPKNGKVLKEEKINGNAVSKISKTGAGDELIIINKI
;
A
#
# COMPACT_ATOMS: atom_id res chain seq x y z
N MET A 1 -3.56 -95.40 29.54
CA MET A 1 -4.29 -95.04 28.30
C MET A 1 -5.22 -93.89 28.63
N LEU A 2 -5.13 -92.84 27.81
CA LEU A 2 -5.69 -91.51 28.03
C LEU A 2 -7.19 -91.45 27.66
N VAL A 3 -7.95 -90.73 28.48
CA VAL A 3 -9.34 -90.33 28.24
C VAL A 3 -9.38 -89.17 27.23
N ILE A 4 -10.29 -89.22 26.25
CA ILE A 4 -10.72 -88.01 25.50
C ILE A 4 -12.25 -88.05 25.35
N ALA A 5 -12.90 -87.12 26.05
CA ALA A 5 -14.31 -86.77 25.89
C ALA A 5 -14.43 -85.59 24.91
N PHE A 6 -15.26 -85.73 23.89
CA PHE A 6 -15.58 -84.66 22.93
C PHE A 6 -16.67 -83.75 23.51
N LEU A 7 -16.30 -82.51 23.83
CA LEU A 7 -17.22 -81.40 24.12
C LEU A 7 -17.52 -80.65 22.82
N ILE A 8 -18.78 -80.62 22.42
CA ILE A 8 -19.27 -79.79 21.31
C ILE A 8 -19.54 -78.38 21.86
N SER A 9 -18.64 -77.44 21.58
CA SER A 9 -18.81 -76.01 21.87
C SER A 9 -19.60 -75.34 20.75
N HIS A 10 -20.79 -74.83 21.08
CA HIS A 10 -21.54 -73.92 20.22
C HIS A 10 -20.86 -72.54 20.22
N ALA A 11 -20.11 -72.23 19.16
CA ALA A 11 -19.60 -70.89 18.93
C ALA A 11 -20.76 -69.98 18.49
N SER A 12 -21.28 -69.18 19.43
CA SER A 12 -22.13 -68.04 19.08
C SER A 12 -21.27 -67.00 18.36
N PHE A 13 -21.53 -66.79 17.07
CA PHE A 13 -21.03 -65.61 16.36
C PHE A 13 -21.68 -64.36 16.97
N GLY A 14 -20.96 -63.65 17.83
CA GLY A 14 -21.35 -62.31 18.22
C GLY A 14 -21.44 -61.45 16.96
N GLN A 15 -22.64 -60.92 16.67
CA GLN A 15 -22.81 -59.84 15.70
C GLN A 15 -21.83 -58.74 16.08
N LYS A 16 -20.82 -58.49 15.24
CA LYS A 16 -20.06 -57.24 15.32
C LYS A 16 -21.10 -56.12 15.22
N THR A 17 -21.28 -55.36 16.28
CA THR A 17 -22.06 -54.12 16.26
C THR A 17 -21.55 -53.31 15.09
N LYS A 18 -22.40 -53.11 14.06
CA LYS A 18 -22.04 -52.23 12.94
C LYS A 18 -21.62 -50.90 13.56
N PRO A 19 -20.41 -50.39 13.24
CA PRO A 19 -20.05 -49.03 13.63
C PRO A 19 -21.18 -48.12 13.14
N VAL A 20 -21.80 -47.37 14.05
CA VAL A 20 -22.75 -46.34 13.65
C VAL A 20 -21.91 -45.29 12.95
N GLU A 21 -22.05 -45.18 11.63
CA GLU A 21 -21.35 -44.14 10.87
C GLU A 21 -21.77 -42.77 11.43
N PRO A 22 -20.80 -41.89 11.73
CA PRO A 22 -21.13 -40.55 12.18
C PRO A 22 -21.96 -39.84 11.09
N PRO A 23 -22.96 -39.03 11.47
CA PRO A 23 -23.81 -38.38 10.51
C PRO A 23 -23.00 -37.48 9.57
N LYS A 24 -23.25 -37.58 8.27
CA LYS A 24 -22.56 -36.76 7.27
C LYS A 24 -22.86 -35.27 7.49
N PRO A 25 -21.85 -34.38 7.40
CA PRO A 25 -22.05 -32.94 7.62
C PRO A 25 -22.95 -32.30 6.56
N ILE A 26 -22.99 -32.88 5.35
CA ILE A 26 -23.85 -32.50 4.24
C ILE A 26 -24.32 -33.76 3.49
N PHE A 27 -25.58 -33.76 3.06
CA PHE A 27 -26.18 -34.87 2.33
C PHE A 27 -27.40 -34.40 1.51
N LYS A 28 -27.90 -35.25 0.62
CA LYS A 28 -29.14 -34.98 -0.13
C LYS A 28 -30.36 -35.34 0.73
N GLY A 29 -31.24 -34.38 0.95
CA GLY A 29 -32.50 -34.56 1.67
C GLY A 29 -33.50 -35.43 0.90
N LYS A 30 -34.55 -35.89 1.59
CA LYS A 30 -35.64 -36.68 0.99
C LYS A 30 -36.42 -35.89 -0.08
N ASP A 31 -36.41 -34.57 0.02
CA ASP A 31 -37.00 -33.61 -0.92
C ASP A 31 -36.07 -33.29 -2.11
N GLY A 32 -34.87 -33.88 -2.14
CA GLY A 32 -33.88 -33.68 -3.19
C GLY A 32 -32.99 -32.45 -3.01
N LYS A 33 -33.23 -31.63 -1.98
CA LYS A 33 -32.42 -30.45 -1.63
C LYS A 33 -31.19 -30.82 -0.82
N MET A 34 -30.28 -29.87 -0.61
CA MET A 34 -29.16 -30.04 0.30
C MET A 34 -29.63 -29.98 1.76
N ALA A 35 -29.20 -30.95 2.56
CA ALA A 35 -29.45 -31.03 4.00
C ALA A 35 -28.12 -31.07 4.77
N TYR A 36 -28.14 -30.59 6.02
CA TYR A 36 -26.93 -30.32 6.80
C TYR A 36 -27.06 -30.89 8.21
N THR A 37 -26.02 -31.56 8.67
CA THR A 37 -25.90 -31.96 10.09
C THR A 37 -25.09 -30.89 10.82
N SER A 38 -25.65 -30.36 11.90
CA SER A 38 -24.92 -29.44 12.77
C SER A 38 -24.08 -30.22 13.78
N ASP A 39 -22.93 -29.68 14.19
CA ASP A 39 -22.15 -30.22 15.29
C ASP A 39 -22.85 -29.97 16.65
N ALA A 40 -22.22 -30.41 17.74
CA ALA A 40 -22.77 -30.28 19.10
C ALA A 40 -22.99 -28.82 19.55
N GLN A 41 -22.32 -27.84 18.94
CA GLN A 41 -22.47 -26.41 19.23
C GLN A 41 -23.39 -25.71 18.21
N GLY A 42 -23.94 -26.44 17.25
CA GLY A 42 -24.82 -25.92 16.21
C GLY A 42 -24.09 -25.42 14.97
N ASN A 43 -22.77 -25.57 14.85
CA ASN A 43 -22.05 -25.18 13.65
C ASN A 43 -22.37 -26.12 12.49
N ARG A 44 -22.46 -25.56 11.28
CA ARG A 44 -22.62 -26.34 10.05
C ARG A 44 -21.88 -25.68 8.90
N ILE A 45 -21.75 -26.41 7.79
CA ILE A 45 -21.20 -25.87 6.54
C ILE A 45 -21.94 -24.56 6.16
N PRO A 46 -21.21 -23.47 5.84
CA PRO A 46 -21.82 -22.21 5.45
C PRO A 46 -22.73 -22.34 4.22
N ASP A 47 -23.77 -21.50 4.17
CA ASP A 47 -24.53 -21.29 2.94
C ASP A 47 -23.77 -20.30 2.04
N PHE A 48 -23.14 -20.83 0.99
CA PHE A 48 -22.33 -20.07 0.07
C PHE A 48 -23.16 -19.33 -0.99
N SER A 49 -24.46 -19.61 -1.09
CA SER A 49 -25.32 -19.04 -2.12
C SER A 49 -25.51 -17.52 -2.05
N TYR A 50 -25.08 -16.88 -0.96
CA TYR A 50 -25.09 -15.41 -0.77
C TYR A 50 -23.91 -14.70 -1.42
N ALA A 51 -23.00 -15.42 -2.09
CA ALA A 51 -21.91 -14.85 -2.85
C ALA A 51 -22.36 -14.37 -4.25
N GLY A 52 -21.70 -13.31 -4.73
CA GLY A 52 -21.91 -12.73 -6.06
C GLY A 52 -22.75 -11.45 -6.06
N TYR A 53 -22.86 -10.85 -7.24
CA TYR A 53 -23.69 -9.68 -7.55
C TYR A 53 -25.09 -9.83 -6.96
N MET A 54 -25.55 -8.84 -6.18
CA MET A 54 -26.84 -8.85 -5.50
C MET A 54 -27.07 -10.16 -4.70
N ALA A 55 -26.00 -10.67 -4.08
CA ALA A 55 -25.97 -11.91 -3.31
C ALA A 55 -26.43 -13.13 -4.13
N GLY A 56 -26.19 -13.15 -5.44
CA GLY A 56 -26.62 -14.24 -6.32
C GLY A 56 -28.13 -14.26 -6.62
N GLU A 57 -28.90 -13.27 -6.17
CA GLU A 57 -30.37 -13.26 -6.35
C GLU A 57 -30.80 -12.74 -7.73
N LYS A 58 -30.02 -11.85 -8.33
CA LYS A 58 -30.35 -11.17 -9.59
C LYS A 58 -29.30 -11.43 -10.65
N ASP A 59 -29.71 -11.48 -11.91
CA ASP A 59 -28.77 -11.59 -13.03
C ASP A 59 -27.99 -10.30 -13.15
N ILE A 60 -26.74 -10.39 -13.64
CA ILE A 60 -25.98 -9.18 -13.97
C ILE A 60 -26.73 -8.45 -15.09
N PRO A 61 -27.13 -7.18 -14.87
CA PRO A 61 -27.98 -6.49 -15.81
C PRO A 61 -27.24 -6.13 -17.10
N THR A 62 -28.01 -5.77 -18.15
CA THR A 62 -27.47 -5.21 -19.38
C THR A 62 -27.77 -3.72 -19.44
N ALA A 63 -26.77 -2.89 -19.15
CA ALA A 63 -26.91 -1.45 -19.25
C ALA A 63 -27.08 -0.99 -20.70
N THR A 64 -27.97 -0.01 -20.94
CA THR A 64 -28.08 0.68 -22.24
C THR A 64 -26.81 1.49 -22.51
N VAL A 65 -26.29 1.44 -23.73
CA VAL A 65 -25.17 2.30 -24.16
C VAL A 65 -25.64 3.74 -24.19
N LYS A 66 -24.92 4.63 -23.51
CA LYS A 66 -25.23 6.06 -23.43
C LYS A 66 -24.18 6.92 -24.12
N ILE A 67 -22.92 6.53 -24.00
CA ILE A 67 -21.77 7.23 -24.56
C ILE A 67 -20.94 6.22 -25.34
N VAL A 68 -20.48 6.61 -26.54
CA VAL A 68 -19.57 5.83 -27.39
C VAL A 68 -18.25 6.56 -27.48
N VAL A 69 -17.15 5.85 -27.25
CA VAL A 69 -15.79 6.37 -27.47
C VAL A 69 -15.29 5.76 -28.78
N PRO A 70 -15.07 6.56 -29.83
CA PRO A 70 -14.47 6.06 -31.06
C PRO A 70 -12.99 5.75 -30.82
N LEU A 71 -12.38 4.95 -31.69
CA LEU A 71 -10.94 4.76 -31.66
C LEU A 71 -10.23 6.10 -31.87
N VAL A 72 -9.32 6.45 -30.97
CA VAL A 72 -8.52 7.68 -31.02
C VAL A 72 -7.05 7.36 -31.21
N GLU A 73 -6.32 8.28 -31.84
CA GLU A 73 -4.86 8.21 -31.97
C GLU A 73 -4.19 8.71 -30.69
N GLY A 74 -3.10 8.07 -30.27
CA GLY A 74 -2.37 8.42 -29.05
C GLY A 74 -3.06 7.97 -27.75
N ASP A 75 -2.77 8.68 -26.65
CA ASP A 75 -3.29 8.34 -25.32
C ASP A 75 -4.79 8.64 -25.19
N ALA A 76 -5.58 7.58 -25.04
CA ALA A 76 -7.03 7.61 -24.89
C ALA A 76 -7.50 7.85 -23.44
N THR A 77 -6.59 7.96 -22.47
CA THR A 77 -6.92 8.09 -21.03
C THR A 77 -8.00 9.15 -20.80
N ALA A 78 -7.78 10.38 -21.28
CA ALA A 78 -8.70 11.49 -21.05
C ALA A 78 -10.04 11.32 -21.81
N TYR A 79 -10.05 10.65 -22.96
CA TYR A 79 -11.28 10.35 -23.71
C TYR A 79 -12.17 9.36 -23.00
N ILE A 80 -11.57 8.27 -22.51
CA ILE A 80 -12.33 7.25 -21.78
C ILE A 80 -12.78 7.81 -20.43
N GLN A 81 -11.93 8.55 -19.71
CA GLN A 81 -12.32 9.17 -18.43
C GLN A 81 -13.47 10.17 -18.62
N ARG A 82 -13.41 11.04 -19.64
CA ARG A 82 -14.51 11.96 -19.96
C ARG A 82 -15.81 11.22 -20.24
N ALA A 83 -15.76 10.10 -20.96
CA ALA A 83 -16.92 9.28 -21.22
C ALA A 83 -17.55 8.75 -19.92
N ILE A 84 -16.71 8.26 -19.01
CA ILE A 84 -17.11 7.79 -17.67
C ILE A 84 -17.77 8.94 -16.90
N ASP A 85 -17.17 10.13 -16.91
CA ASP A 85 -17.69 11.31 -16.21
C ASP A 85 -19.04 11.77 -16.79
N MET A 86 -19.19 11.74 -18.13
CA MET A 86 -20.45 12.06 -18.80
C MET A 86 -21.58 11.11 -18.40
N VAL A 87 -21.32 9.80 -18.32
CA VAL A 87 -22.29 8.83 -17.82
C VAL A 87 -22.55 9.03 -16.32
N SER A 88 -21.51 9.30 -15.54
CA SER A 88 -21.60 9.56 -14.10
C SER A 88 -22.50 10.75 -13.77
N ALA A 89 -22.57 11.76 -14.66
CA ALA A 89 -23.43 12.92 -14.50
C ALA A 89 -24.91 12.68 -14.85
N MET A 90 -25.26 11.57 -15.52
CA MET A 90 -26.65 11.25 -15.90
C MET A 90 -27.47 10.75 -14.72
N GLN A 91 -28.77 11.04 -14.63
CA GLN A 91 -29.61 10.50 -13.56
C GLN A 91 -29.68 8.96 -13.62
N PRO A 92 -29.56 8.25 -12.49
CA PRO A 92 -29.71 6.79 -12.46
C PRO A 92 -31.16 6.40 -12.78
N GLY A 93 -31.30 5.28 -13.50
CA GLY A 93 -32.58 4.62 -13.76
C GLY A 93 -33.16 3.94 -12.53
N LYS A 94 -34.35 3.33 -12.68
CA LYS A 94 -35.02 2.57 -11.60
C LYS A 94 -34.25 1.34 -11.13
N ASP A 95 -33.41 0.80 -12.02
CA ASP A 95 -32.48 -0.30 -11.77
C ASP A 95 -31.16 0.17 -11.13
N GLY A 96 -30.98 1.48 -10.91
CA GLY A 96 -29.75 2.08 -10.41
C GLY A 96 -28.68 2.31 -11.48
N LEU A 97 -28.95 1.99 -12.75
CA LEU A 97 -27.99 2.14 -13.85
C LEU A 97 -28.10 3.53 -14.47
N ARG A 98 -26.96 4.18 -14.72
CA ARG A 98 -26.86 5.39 -15.54
C ARG A 98 -26.65 5.02 -17.01
N GLY A 99 -25.82 4.01 -17.26
CA GLY A 99 -25.60 3.45 -18.59
C GLY A 99 -24.19 2.94 -18.80
N ALA A 100 -23.93 2.47 -20.03
CA ALA A 100 -22.62 2.02 -20.45
C ALA A 100 -21.89 3.07 -21.30
N VAL A 101 -20.58 3.19 -21.05
CA VAL A 101 -19.59 3.72 -21.97
C VAL A 101 -19.17 2.57 -22.88
N LEU A 102 -19.50 2.67 -24.17
CA LEU A 102 -19.08 1.69 -25.18
C LEU A 102 -17.78 2.16 -25.84
N LEU A 103 -16.72 1.37 -25.73
CA LEU A 103 -15.51 1.53 -26.51
C LEU A 103 -15.69 0.75 -27.83
N GLU A 104 -15.46 1.42 -28.96
CA GLU A 104 -15.49 0.75 -30.26
C GLU A 104 -14.33 -0.25 -30.41
N LYS A 105 -14.35 -1.06 -31.47
CA LYS A 105 -13.27 -2.00 -31.79
C LYS A 105 -11.96 -1.25 -32.04
N GLY A 106 -10.84 -1.86 -31.64
CA GLY A 106 -9.51 -1.29 -31.82
C GLY A 106 -8.66 -1.27 -30.54
N THR A 107 -7.46 -0.70 -30.64
CA THR A 107 -6.49 -0.64 -29.55
C THR A 107 -6.37 0.79 -29.01
N TYR A 108 -6.78 1.00 -27.77
CA TYR A 108 -6.70 2.27 -27.05
C TYR A 108 -5.44 2.28 -26.19
N GLN A 109 -4.50 3.18 -26.47
CA GLN A 109 -3.36 3.39 -25.57
C GLN A 109 -3.83 4.11 -24.32
N VAL A 110 -3.48 3.63 -23.13
CA VAL A 110 -3.89 4.23 -21.85
C VAL A 110 -2.68 4.39 -20.95
N ALA A 111 -2.17 5.61 -20.87
CA ALA A 111 -1.02 5.95 -20.02
C ALA A 111 -1.43 6.23 -18.55
N GLY A 112 -2.65 6.69 -18.29
CA GLY A 112 -3.14 6.99 -16.93
C GLY A 112 -4.09 5.92 -16.36
N THR A 113 -4.82 6.26 -15.32
CA THR A 113 -5.79 5.35 -14.67
C THR A 113 -7.21 5.81 -14.94
N LEU A 114 -8.08 4.87 -15.30
CA LEU A 114 -9.51 5.09 -15.52
C LEU A 114 -10.26 4.86 -14.19
N LYS A 115 -10.91 5.89 -13.68
CA LYS A 115 -11.59 5.87 -12.38
C LYS A 115 -13.11 5.89 -12.58
N ILE A 116 -13.80 4.89 -12.02
CA ILE A 116 -15.26 4.90 -11.85
C ILE A 116 -15.56 5.21 -10.38
N ALA A 117 -16.07 6.43 -10.12
CA ALA A 117 -16.34 6.93 -8.78
C ALA A 117 -17.84 7.18 -8.51
N ALA A 118 -18.73 6.74 -9.40
CA ALA A 118 -20.18 6.90 -9.29
C ALA A 118 -20.91 5.58 -9.55
N SER A 119 -22.02 5.36 -8.84
CA SER A 119 -22.89 4.20 -9.06
C SER A 119 -23.53 4.21 -10.45
N GLY A 120 -23.80 3.01 -10.97
CA GLY A 120 -24.58 2.81 -12.20
C GLY A 120 -23.79 2.96 -13.50
N VAL A 121 -22.46 2.95 -13.45
CA VAL A 121 -21.60 3.21 -14.61
C VAL A 121 -20.90 1.93 -15.06
N ILE A 122 -20.95 1.65 -16.36
CA ILE A 122 -20.34 0.46 -16.95
C ILE A 122 -19.31 0.88 -18.01
N ILE A 123 -18.12 0.28 -18.00
CA ILE A 123 -17.20 0.29 -19.15
C ILE A 123 -17.44 -1.00 -19.95
N ARG A 124 -17.83 -0.85 -21.21
CA ARG A 124 -18.12 -1.96 -22.13
C ARG A 124 -17.24 -1.87 -23.37
N GLY A 125 -16.56 -2.94 -23.73
CA GLY A 125 -15.91 -3.06 -25.04
C GLY A 125 -16.81 -3.72 -26.09
N SER A 126 -16.26 -3.84 -27.29
CA SER A 126 -16.89 -4.44 -28.46
C SER A 126 -16.44 -5.88 -28.74
N GLY A 127 -15.92 -6.58 -27.73
CA GLY A 127 -15.43 -7.96 -27.81
C GLY A 127 -14.12 -8.14 -27.04
N MET A 128 -13.93 -9.31 -26.42
CA MET A 128 -12.66 -9.65 -25.73
C MET A 128 -11.64 -10.40 -26.61
N GLY A 129 -12.02 -10.80 -27.83
CA GLY A 129 -11.15 -11.47 -28.80
C GLY A 129 -10.29 -10.50 -29.64
N ALA A 130 -9.56 -11.03 -30.61
CA ALA A 130 -8.60 -10.28 -31.45
C ALA A 130 -9.24 -9.10 -32.21
N ASP A 131 -10.47 -9.28 -32.73
CA ASP A 131 -11.21 -8.24 -33.47
C ASP A 131 -12.07 -7.34 -32.56
N GLY A 132 -11.84 -7.39 -31.25
CA GLY A 132 -12.60 -6.70 -30.21
C GLY A 132 -12.01 -5.35 -29.81
N THR A 133 -12.27 -4.96 -28.56
CA THR A 133 -11.68 -3.78 -27.93
C THR A 133 -10.50 -4.19 -27.07
N LYS A 134 -9.35 -3.57 -27.31
CA LYS A 134 -8.17 -3.69 -26.45
C LYS A 134 -7.84 -2.36 -25.79
N ILE A 135 -7.73 -2.35 -24.47
CA ILE A 135 -7.04 -1.29 -23.74
C ILE A 135 -5.58 -1.75 -23.56
N PHE A 136 -4.66 -1.04 -24.18
CA PHE A 136 -3.22 -1.27 -24.10
C PHE A 136 -2.61 -0.27 -23.11
N ALA A 137 -2.27 -0.75 -21.91
CA ALA A 137 -1.84 0.10 -20.81
C ALA A 137 -0.34 0.37 -20.87
N THR A 138 0.02 1.61 -21.24
CA THR A 138 1.41 2.05 -21.50
C THR A 138 2.05 2.77 -20.31
N GLY A 139 1.26 3.08 -19.27
CA GLY A 139 1.73 3.82 -18.10
C GLY A 139 2.56 2.99 -17.11
N LEU A 140 3.35 3.69 -16.30
CA LEU A 140 4.21 3.11 -15.26
C LEU A 140 3.51 2.94 -13.89
N ASP A 141 2.33 3.53 -13.68
CA ASP A 141 1.63 3.41 -12.40
C ASP A 141 1.16 1.97 -12.15
N ARG A 142 1.59 1.42 -11.02
CA ARG A 142 1.38 0.03 -10.59
C ARG A 142 0.02 -0.21 -9.91
N ILE A 143 -0.73 0.81 -9.51
CA ILE A 143 -1.92 0.61 -8.65
C ILE A 143 -3.12 -0.02 -9.36
N GLY A 144 -3.42 0.38 -10.60
CA GLY A 144 -4.57 -0.13 -11.36
C GLY A 144 -4.81 0.60 -12.67
N VAL A 145 -5.12 -0.13 -13.76
CA VAL A 145 -5.56 0.48 -15.03
C VAL A 145 -6.99 1.01 -14.89
N ILE A 146 -7.89 0.19 -14.36
CA ILE A 146 -9.27 0.57 -14.03
C ILE A 146 -9.46 0.48 -12.51
N ARG A 147 -9.83 1.60 -11.88
CA ARG A 147 -10.16 1.70 -10.45
C ARG A 147 -11.66 1.93 -10.30
N ILE A 148 -12.37 0.94 -9.78
CA ILE A 148 -13.73 1.14 -9.26
C ILE A 148 -13.58 1.56 -7.81
N LEU A 149 -13.77 2.85 -7.54
CA LEU A 149 -13.35 3.48 -6.30
C LEU A 149 -14.45 4.39 -5.76
N GLY A 150 -15.23 3.88 -4.81
CA GLY A 150 -16.09 4.71 -3.98
C GLY A 150 -15.27 5.48 -2.93
N LYS A 151 -15.94 6.37 -2.18
CA LYS A 151 -15.31 7.12 -1.09
C LYS A 151 -15.38 6.34 0.23
N ASN A 152 -14.30 6.38 1.01
CA ASN A 152 -14.25 5.80 2.34
C ASN A 152 -14.76 6.80 3.40
N ASP A 153 -16.04 7.17 3.32
CA ASP A 153 -16.73 8.09 4.25
C ASP A 153 -17.68 7.34 5.19
N LYS A 154 -17.35 6.09 5.52
CA LYS A 154 -18.14 5.25 6.42
C LYS A 154 -18.19 5.87 7.82
N ILE A 155 -19.39 6.17 8.31
CA ILE A 155 -19.65 6.65 9.66
C ILE A 155 -20.28 5.50 10.45
N GLN A 156 -19.61 5.06 11.51
CA GLN A 156 -20.04 3.96 12.37
C GLN A 156 -20.55 4.50 13.72
N GLU A 157 -21.71 4.03 14.15
CA GLU A 157 -22.28 4.34 15.46
C GLU A 157 -21.66 3.46 16.57
N ALA A 158 -21.99 3.76 17.83
CA ALA A 158 -21.50 3.01 18.97
C ALA A 158 -21.87 1.51 18.87
N ALA A 159 -20.93 0.66 19.27
CA ALA A 159 -21.10 -0.78 19.25
C ALA A 159 -22.02 -1.25 20.38
N VAL A 160 -22.89 -2.21 20.07
CA VAL A 160 -23.76 -2.91 21.02
C VAL A 160 -23.30 -4.35 21.16
N ALA A 161 -23.14 -4.82 22.40
CA ALA A 161 -22.71 -6.18 22.69
C ALA A 161 -23.78 -7.21 22.31
N ILE A 162 -23.32 -8.38 21.87
CA ILE A 162 -24.13 -9.58 21.65
C ILE A 162 -24.26 -10.32 22.99
N THR A 163 -25.46 -10.82 23.31
CA THR A 163 -25.75 -11.50 24.60
C THR A 163 -25.72 -13.02 24.52
N ASP A 164 -25.75 -13.59 23.32
CA ASP A 164 -25.63 -15.04 23.15
C ASP A 164 -24.30 -15.54 23.70
N ALA A 165 -24.32 -16.62 24.47
CA ALA A 165 -23.10 -17.28 24.92
C ALA A 165 -22.32 -17.86 23.73
N TYR A 166 -23.04 -18.34 22.72
CA TYR A 166 -22.48 -18.89 21.49
C TYR A 166 -23.42 -18.64 20.31
N VAL A 167 -22.89 -18.07 19.22
CA VAL A 167 -23.57 -17.94 17.92
C VAL A 167 -22.85 -18.82 16.92
N PRO A 168 -23.50 -19.86 16.36
CA PRO A 168 -22.83 -20.86 15.53
C PRO A 168 -22.44 -20.35 14.14
N VAL A 169 -21.49 -21.04 13.52
CA VAL A 169 -21.18 -20.90 12.08
C VAL A 169 -22.45 -21.15 11.27
N ASN A 170 -22.68 -20.32 10.26
CA ASN A 170 -23.87 -20.29 9.42
C ASN A 170 -25.14 -19.69 10.06
N ALA A 171 -25.03 -19.05 11.23
CA ALA A 171 -26.14 -18.32 11.83
C ALA A 171 -26.48 -17.03 11.06
N THR A 172 -27.78 -16.72 10.98
CA THR A 172 -28.33 -15.47 10.41
C THR A 172 -29.07 -14.63 11.45
N GLN A 173 -29.00 -15.02 12.73
CA GLN A 173 -29.68 -14.36 13.82
C GLN A 173 -28.80 -14.36 15.08
N LEU A 174 -28.98 -13.33 15.91
CA LEU A 174 -28.31 -13.17 17.20
C LEU A 174 -29.10 -12.20 18.08
N ALA A 175 -28.85 -12.23 19.40
CA ALA A 175 -29.47 -11.38 20.40
C ALA A 175 -28.51 -10.25 20.83
N LEU A 176 -29.05 -9.03 20.92
CA LEU A 176 -28.33 -7.84 21.35
C LEU A 176 -28.67 -7.47 22.79
N ALA A 177 -27.69 -6.89 23.50
CA ALA A 177 -27.92 -6.32 24.82
C ALA A 177 -28.94 -5.17 24.79
N ASN A 178 -28.98 -4.41 23.69
CA ASN A 178 -30.00 -3.39 23.45
C ASN A 178 -30.29 -3.24 21.94
N ALA A 179 -31.45 -3.72 21.49
CA ALA A 179 -31.89 -3.60 20.10
C ALA A 179 -32.66 -2.29 19.79
N GLY A 180 -32.95 -1.44 20.78
CA GLY A 180 -33.84 -0.28 20.61
C GLY A 180 -33.36 0.79 19.62
N GLY A 181 -32.05 0.82 19.32
CA GLY A 181 -31.44 1.74 18.34
C GLY A 181 -31.38 1.21 16.89
N PHE A 182 -31.91 0.00 16.64
CA PHE A 182 -31.87 -0.68 15.35
C PHE A 182 -33.27 -0.81 14.73
N LYS A 183 -33.33 -0.80 13.40
CA LYS A 183 -34.55 -1.09 12.61
C LYS A 183 -34.25 -2.01 11.44
N VAL A 184 -35.29 -2.68 10.96
CA VAL A 184 -35.22 -3.44 9.70
C VAL A 184 -34.74 -2.52 8.57
N GLY A 185 -33.78 -3.01 7.78
CA GLY A 185 -33.14 -2.26 6.71
C GLY A 185 -31.85 -1.55 7.09
N ASP A 186 -31.53 -1.43 8.40
CA ASP A 186 -30.26 -0.85 8.83
C ASP A 186 -29.07 -1.68 8.34
N ARG A 187 -28.01 -0.97 7.93
CA ARG A 187 -26.71 -1.56 7.62
C ARG A 187 -25.90 -1.65 8.91
N ILE A 188 -25.33 -2.82 9.16
CA ILE A 188 -24.60 -3.13 10.37
C ILE A 188 -23.25 -3.78 10.06
N THR A 189 -22.28 -3.53 10.93
CA THR A 189 -21.04 -4.30 11.01
C THR A 189 -21.12 -5.19 12.24
N ILE A 190 -20.96 -6.50 12.04
CA ILE A 190 -20.76 -7.47 13.13
C ILE A 190 -19.26 -7.66 13.28
N GLN A 191 -18.71 -7.31 14.44
CA GLN A 191 -17.28 -7.44 14.76
C GLN A 191 -17.05 -8.61 15.71
N ARG A 192 -16.21 -9.54 15.28
CA ARG A 192 -15.62 -10.56 16.16
C ARG A 192 -14.19 -10.13 16.54
N PRO A 193 -13.88 -9.97 17.83
CA PRO A 193 -12.54 -9.63 18.28
C PRO A 193 -11.58 -10.82 18.19
N SER A 194 -10.29 -10.51 18.08
CA SER A 194 -9.18 -11.44 18.23
C SER A 194 -8.55 -11.28 19.61
N THR A 195 -9.10 -11.95 20.63
CA THR A 195 -8.59 -11.81 22.02
C THR A 195 -7.33 -12.63 22.26
N LYS A 196 -6.66 -12.35 23.37
CA LYS A 196 -5.46 -13.09 23.80
C LYS A 196 -5.76 -14.60 23.96
N GLU A 197 -6.86 -14.94 24.63
CA GLU A 197 -7.27 -16.31 24.94
C GLU A 197 -7.52 -17.11 23.66
N TRP A 198 -8.09 -16.47 22.63
CA TRP A 198 -8.30 -17.09 21.34
C TRP A 198 -7.00 -17.33 20.60
N ILE A 199 -6.10 -16.34 20.58
CA ILE A 199 -4.77 -16.43 19.95
C ILE A 199 -3.93 -17.55 20.59
N GLU A 200 -3.98 -17.67 21.93
CA GLU A 200 -3.34 -18.75 22.69
C GLU A 200 -3.93 -20.12 22.33
N THR A 201 -5.27 -20.22 22.25
CA THR A 201 -5.96 -21.45 21.83
C THR A 201 -5.54 -21.89 20.43
N LEU A 202 -5.34 -20.93 19.52
CA LEU A 202 -4.88 -21.20 18.16
C LEU A 202 -3.40 -21.53 18.05
N LYS A 203 -2.62 -21.35 19.13
CA LYS A 203 -1.15 -21.48 19.15
C LYS A 203 -0.48 -20.56 18.12
N THR A 204 -0.88 -19.30 18.11
CA THR A 204 -0.38 -18.28 17.15
C THR A 204 0.34 -17.11 17.83
N VAL A 205 0.60 -17.21 19.14
CA VAL A 205 1.36 -16.20 19.92
C VAL A 205 2.80 -16.04 19.41
N GLU A 206 3.38 -17.14 18.93
CA GLU A 206 4.68 -17.24 18.25
C GLU A 206 4.62 -18.40 17.24
N PHE A 207 5.62 -18.50 16.37
CA PHE A 207 5.72 -19.56 15.36
C PHE A 207 7.01 -20.38 15.46
N GLY A 208 7.72 -20.26 16.58
CA GLY A 208 8.98 -20.95 16.85
C GLY A 208 10.13 -19.98 17.14
N GLY A 209 11.28 -20.54 17.52
CA GLY A 209 12.51 -19.76 17.80
C GLY A 209 12.49 -18.95 19.09
N GLY A 210 11.41 -19.00 19.88
CA GLY A 210 11.23 -18.14 21.06
C GLY A 210 10.92 -16.69 20.70
N GLU A 211 10.56 -16.42 19.43
CA GLU A 211 10.35 -15.08 18.89
C GLU A 211 8.87 -14.84 18.58
N SER A 212 8.30 -13.82 19.25
CA SER A 212 6.88 -13.50 19.12
C SER A 212 6.59 -12.31 18.21
N ALA A 213 7.62 -11.71 17.57
CA ALA A 213 7.47 -10.50 16.76
C ALA A 213 6.45 -10.65 15.63
N LEU A 214 6.42 -11.82 14.99
CA LEU A 214 5.46 -12.14 13.91
C LEU A 214 4.20 -12.86 14.42
N GLY A 215 4.15 -13.22 15.70
CA GLY A 215 2.98 -13.84 16.31
C GLY A 215 1.79 -12.89 16.35
N TRP A 216 0.59 -13.46 16.35
CA TRP A 216 -0.66 -12.70 16.39
C TRP A 216 -0.78 -11.94 17.71
N LYS A 217 -1.32 -10.71 17.65
CA LYS A 217 -1.55 -9.85 18.82
C LYS A 217 -3.03 -9.54 18.97
N PRO A 218 -3.54 -9.30 20.19
CA PRO A 218 -4.94 -8.97 20.40
C PRO A 218 -5.40 -7.79 19.53
N GLY A 219 -6.60 -7.88 18.96
CA GLY A 219 -7.20 -6.83 18.12
C GLY A 219 -6.60 -6.72 16.71
N THR A 220 -5.70 -7.63 16.30
CA THR A 220 -5.06 -7.55 14.99
C THR A 220 -5.67 -8.48 13.93
N ARG A 221 -6.45 -9.50 14.32
CA ARG A 221 -7.12 -10.48 13.44
C ARG A 221 -8.65 -10.46 13.65
N ASP A 222 -9.20 -9.27 13.86
CA ASP A 222 -10.64 -9.07 14.00
C ASP A 222 -11.35 -9.31 12.66
N ILE A 223 -12.54 -9.90 12.71
CA ILE A 223 -13.37 -10.15 11.52
C ILE A 223 -14.57 -9.21 11.54
N PHE A 224 -14.87 -8.61 10.38
CA PHE A 224 -15.95 -7.63 10.21
C PHE A 224 -16.92 -8.08 9.11
N TRP A 225 -18.08 -8.58 9.49
CA TRP A 225 -19.16 -8.88 8.53
C TRP A 225 -20.03 -7.66 8.31
N ASP A 226 -20.23 -7.30 7.05
CA ASP A 226 -21.15 -6.27 6.61
C ASP A 226 -22.50 -6.91 6.30
N ARG A 227 -23.54 -6.54 7.05
CA ARG A 227 -24.86 -7.14 6.97
C ARG A 227 -25.96 -6.10 6.96
N LYS A 228 -27.15 -6.52 6.52
CA LYS A 228 -28.38 -5.73 6.56
C LYS A 228 -29.39 -6.45 7.44
N ILE A 229 -30.03 -5.72 8.37
CA ILE A 229 -31.09 -6.28 9.22
C ILE A 229 -32.32 -6.55 8.36
N THR A 230 -32.84 -7.79 8.42
CA THR A 230 -34.04 -8.25 7.69
C THR A 230 -35.25 -8.42 8.58
N ALA A 231 -35.05 -8.71 9.87
CA ALA A 231 -36.12 -8.79 10.87
C ALA A 231 -35.60 -8.42 12.27
N ILE A 232 -36.51 -7.98 13.14
CA ILE A 232 -36.25 -7.75 14.57
C ILE A 232 -37.41 -8.36 15.37
N ASN A 233 -37.08 -9.18 16.36
CA ASN A 233 -38.03 -9.76 17.30
C ASN A 233 -37.49 -9.63 18.73
N GLY A 234 -38.00 -8.66 19.50
CA GLY A 234 -37.45 -8.33 20.81
C GLY A 234 -36.00 -7.85 20.70
N SER A 235 -35.09 -8.52 21.41
CA SER A 235 -33.63 -8.26 21.34
C SER A 235 -32.93 -9.01 20.20
N THR A 236 -33.61 -9.95 19.53
CA THR A 236 -33.03 -10.74 18.45
C THR A 236 -33.16 -10.01 17.12
N ILE A 237 -32.04 -9.88 16.41
CA ILE A 237 -32.00 -9.38 15.04
C ILE A 237 -31.72 -10.55 14.08
N THR A 238 -32.34 -10.52 12.91
CA THR A 238 -32.04 -11.39 11.77
C THR A 238 -31.39 -10.57 10.67
N PHE A 239 -30.42 -11.12 9.95
CA PHE A 239 -29.66 -10.42 8.93
C PHE A 239 -29.52 -11.22 7.61
N ASP A 240 -29.12 -10.50 6.56
CA ASP A 240 -29.23 -10.89 5.14
C ASP A 240 -28.35 -12.05 4.68
N ALA A 241 -27.28 -12.39 5.39
CA ALA A 241 -26.37 -13.48 5.01
C ALA A 241 -25.67 -14.08 6.24
N PRO A 242 -25.34 -15.38 6.25
CA PRO A 242 -24.77 -16.03 7.44
C PRO A 242 -23.40 -15.48 7.84
N ILE A 243 -23.08 -15.57 9.14
CA ILE A 243 -21.69 -15.42 9.61
C ILE A 243 -20.89 -16.71 9.37
N THR A 244 -19.60 -16.57 9.13
CA THR A 244 -18.71 -17.67 8.70
C THR A 244 -17.70 -18.10 9.75
N THR A 245 -17.71 -17.47 10.92
CA THR A 245 -16.95 -17.88 12.11
C THR A 245 -17.87 -17.73 13.30
N ALA A 246 -17.86 -18.69 14.21
CA ALA A 246 -18.67 -18.63 15.43
C ALA A 246 -18.27 -17.44 16.32
N LEU A 247 -19.26 -16.89 17.02
CA LEU A 247 -19.09 -15.86 18.04
C LEU A 247 -19.22 -16.55 19.39
N ASP A 248 -18.19 -16.50 20.22
CA ASP A 248 -18.12 -17.24 21.48
C ASP A 248 -17.78 -16.27 22.61
N ALA A 249 -18.65 -16.18 23.61
CA ALA A 249 -18.45 -15.33 24.78
C ALA A 249 -17.16 -15.69 25.54
N LYS A 250 -16.70 -16.94 25.47
CA LYS A 250 -15.41 -17.39 26.03
C LYS A 250 -14.22 -16.64 25.44
N PHE A 251 -14.33 -16.20 24.19
CA PHE A 251 -13.29 -15.47 23.47
C PHE A 251 -13.65 -13.97 23.33
N GLY A 252 -14.36 -13.42 24.31
CA GLY A 252 -14.72 -12.00 24.36
C GLY A 252 -16.03 -11.63 23.65
N GLY A 253 -16.78 -12.61 23.13
CA GLY A 253 -18.06 -12.38 22.47
C GLY A 253 -17.90 -11.63 21.16
N ALA A 254 -18.86 -10.76 20.84
CA ALA A 254 -18.86 -9.95 19.63
C ALA A 254 -19.76 -8.72 19.79
N THR A 255 -19.66 -7.78 18.85
CA THR A 255 -20.46 -6.56 18.86
C THR A 255 -21.10 -6.27 17.51
N VAL A 256 -22.17 -5.49 17.53
CA VAL A 256 -22.86 -4.98 16.35
C VAL A 256 -22.86 -3.46 16.38
N SER A 257 -22.44 -2.84 15.29
CA SER A 257 -22.52 -1.38 15.10
C SER A 257 -23.33 -1.05 13.87
N LYS A 258 -24.28 -0.13 13.97
CA LYS A 258 -24.96 0.45 12.80
C LYS A 258 -24.00 1.40 12.07
N TYR A 259 -24.08 1.48 10.76
CA TYR A 259 -23.26 2.41 9.98
C TYR A 259 -24.02 3.06 8.81
N LYS A 260 -23.50 4.20 8.34
CA LYS A 260 -23.87 4.84 7.07
C LYS A 260 -22.61 4.95 6.20
N TRP A 261 -22.77 4.75 4.89
CA TRP A 261 -21.64 4.80 3.95
C TRP A 261 -22.11 5.38 2.61
N ASN A 262 -22.26 6.70 2.56
CA ASN A 262 -22.86 7.38 1.41
C ASN A 262 -21.96 7.33 0.16
N GLY A 263 -20.65 7.29 0.36
CA GLY A 263 -19.65 7.22 -0.69
C GLY A 263 -19.43 5.82 -1.28
N ARG A 264 -20.04 4.77 -0.71
CA ARG A 264 -19.95 3.43 -1.29
C ARG A 264 -20.79 3.35 -2.56
N ILE A 265 -20.14 3.08 -3.68
CA ILE A 265 -20.82 3.02 -4.98
C ILE A 265 -21.36 1.62 -5.26
N ALA A 266 -22.32 1.52 -6.18
CA ALA A 266 -22.93 0.26 -6.55
C ALA A 266 -23.35 0.19 -8.02
N GLN A 267 -23.68 -1.00 -8.51
CA GLN A 267 -24.15 -1.20 -9.89
C GLN A 267 -23.10 -0.77 -10.92
N VAL A 268 -21.86 -1.23 -10.74
CA VAL A 268 -20.70 -0.86 -11.57
C VAL A 268 -20.16 -2.09 -12.28
N GLY A 269 -19.73 -1.95 -13.53
CA GLY A 269 -19.27 -3.06 -14.35
C GLY A 269 -18.10 -2.75 -15.28
N VAL A 270 -17.24 -3.75 -15.52
CA VAL A 270 -16.28 -3.77 -16.64
C VAL A 270 -16.52 -5.04 -17.45
N GLU A 271 -16.75 -4.90 -18.76
CA GLU A 271 -17.16 -6.04 -19.56
C GLU A 271 -16.74 -6.01 -21.03
N ASN A 272 -16.61 -7.20 -21.62
CA ASN A 272 -16.49 -7.45 -23.05
C ASN A 272 -15.27 -6.80 -23.74
N LEU A 273 -14.08 -6.92 -23.14
CA LEU A 273 -12.85 -6.29 -23.64
C LEU A 273 -11.58 -7.06 -23.26
N LYS A 274 -10.46 -6.68 -23.87
CA LYS A 274 -9.11 -7.12 -23.50
C LYS A 274 -8.33 -5.99 -22.82
N LEU A 275 -7.61 -6.32 -21.76
CA LEU A 275 -6.63 -5.47 -21.09
C LEU A 275 -5.25 -6.08 -21.27
N GLU A 276 -4.29 -5.30 -21.78
CA GLU A 276 -2.92 -5.75 -21.99
C GLU A 276 -1.96 -4.70 -21.41
N SER A 277 -1.07 -5.11 -20.50
CA SER A 277 0.02 -4.25 -20.04
C SER A 277 1.15 -4.25 -21.06
N ASP A 278 1.73 -3.07 -21.33
CA ASP A 278 3.03 -3.00 -21.98
C ASP A 278 4.13 -3.55 -21.05
N PHE A 279 5.29 -3.90 -21.58
CA PHE A 279 6.48 -4.29 -20.81
C PHE A 279 7.73 -4.29 -21.71
N ARG A 280 8.91 -4.25 -21.07
CA ARG A 280 10.19 -4.37 -21.79
C ARG A 280 10.45 -5.79 -22.30
N LYS A 281 10.41 -5.98 -23.62
CA LYS A 281 10.49 -7.30 -24.25
C LYS A 281 11.83 -8.03 -24.05
N ASP A 282 12.90 -7.31 -23.72
CA ASP A 282 14.21 -7.87 -23.38
C ASP A 282 14.30 -8.44 -21.96
N ASN A 283 13.28 -8.21 -21.12
CA ASN A 283 13.21 -8.71 -19.75
C ASN A 283 11.83 -9.29 -19.41
N ILE A 284 11.70 -10.63 -19.41
CA ILE A 284 10.46 -11.32 -19.01
C ILE A 284 10.12 -11.22 -17.51
N LYS A 285 11.02 -10.64 -16.71
CA LYS A 285 10.80 -10.30 -15.30
C LYS A 285 10.66 -8.79 -15.09
N ASP A 286 10.28 -8.05 -16.11
CA ASP A 286 10.08 -6.61 -16.00
C ASP A 286 8.99 -6.28 -14.96
N GLU A 287 9.18 -5.18 -14.23
CA GLU A 287 8.20 -4.67 -13.26
C GLU A 287 7.98 -3.15 -13.42
N TYR A 288 8.46 -2.58 -14.53
CA TYR A 288 8.25 -1.18 -14.92
C TYR A 288 7.05 -1.05 -15.86
N HIS A 289 5.95 -1.64 -15.45
CA HIS A 289 4.68 -1.58 -16.15
C HIS A 289 3.53 -1.82 -15.16
N ARG A 290 2.31 -2.03 -15.66
CA ARG A 290 1.11 -2.17 -14.83
C ARG A 290 1.13 -3.48 -14.04
N TRP A 291 0.88 -3.39 -12.73
CA TRP A 291 0.72 -4.55 -11.87
C TRP A 291 -0.74 -5.01 -11.79
N THR A 292 -1.67 -4.10 -11.52
CA THR A 292 -3.09 -4.47 -11.39
C THR A 292 -3.89 -3.97 -12.60
N ALA A 293 -4.73 -4.83 -13.17
CA ALA A 293 -5.62 -4.44 -14.25
C ALA A 293 -6.89 -3.76 -13.71
N ILE A 294 -7.67 -4.47 -12.88
CA ILE A 294 -8.90 -3.94 -12.27
C ILE A 294 -8.83 -4.08 -10.75
N CYS A 295 -9.06 -2.98 -10.03
CA CYS A 295 -9.19 -2.96 -8.58
C CYS A 295 -10.54 -2.39 -8.14
N LEU A 296 -11.18 -3.05 -7.17
CA LEU A 296 -12.51 -2.74 -6.65
C LEU A 296 -12.44 -2.39 -5.17
N GLU A 297 -12.80 -1.15 -4.83
CA GLU A 297 -12.69 -0.59 -3.48
C GLU A 297 -13.91 0.31 -3.16
N ASN A 298 -14.44 0.18 -1.95
CA ASN A 298 -15.61 0.94 -1.46
C ASN A 298 -16.82 0.79 -2.42
N VAL A 299 -17.09 -0.46 -2.84
CA VAL A 299 -18.14 -0.79 -3.82
C VAL A 299 -19.00 -1.95 -3.33
N GLU A 300 -20.28 -1.97 -3.69
CA GLU A 300 -21.14 -3.15 -3.58
C GLU A 300 -21.88 -3.45 -4.89
N ASP A 301 -22.28 -4.70 -5.12
CA ASP A 301 -23.09 -5.07 -6.29
C ASP A 301 -22.45 -4.66 -7.62
N ALA A 302 -21.26 -5.17 -7.88
CA ALA A 302 -20.48 -4.89 -9.09
C ALA A 302 -19.99 -6.16 -9.77
N TRP A 303 -19.52 -6.02 -11.02
CA TRP A 303 -19.08 -7.16 -11.81
C TRP A 303 -17.91 -6.88 -12.75
N VAL A 304 -17.19 -7.95 -13.07
CA VAL A 304 -16.24 -8.01 -14.18
C VAL A 304 -16.61 -9.24 -15.01
N ARG A 305 -16.94 -9.09 -16.29
CA ARG A 305 -17.33 -10.26 -17.11
C ARG A 305 -16.81 -10.22 -18.54
N GLN A 306 -16.43 -11.39 -19.07
CA GLN A 306 -15.91 -11.50 -20.45
C GLN A 306 -14.73 -10.56 -20.68
N VAL A 307 -13.67 -10.75 -19.89
CA VAL A 307 -12.45 -9.94 -19.96
C VAL A 307 -11.21 -10.83 -20.04
N VAL A 308 -10.34 -10.52 -21.02
CA VAL A 308 -9.01 -11.13 -21.15
C VAL A 308 -7.96 -10.17 -20.63
N PHE A 309 -7.05 -10.66 -19.80
CA PHE A 309 -5.95 -9.91 -19.19
C PHE A 309 -4.62 -10.48 -19.66
N GLU A 310 -3.68 -9.64 -20.07
CA GLU A 310 -2.36 -10.04 -20.53
C GLU A 310 -1.23 -9.20 -19.91
N HIS A 311 -0.13 -9.88 -19.57
CA HIS A 311 1.15 -9.31 -19.14
C HIS A 311 1.18 -8.55 -17.81
N PHE A 312 0.10 -8.54 -17.03
CA PHE A 312 0.08 -7.86 -15.72
C PHE A 312 1.01 -8.52 -14.68
N ALA A 313 1.75 -7.72 -13.92
CA ALA A 313 2.69 -8.22 -12.91
C ALA A 313 2.03 -8.67 -11.59
N GLY A 314 0.86 -8.10 -11.26
CA GLY A 314 0.14 -8.31 -10.01
C GLY A 314 -1.17 -9.07 -10.23
N SER A 315 -2.29 -8.36 -10.30
CA SER A 315 -3.63 -8.96 -10.34
C SER A 315 -4.38 -8.64 -11.64
N ALA A 316 -5.10 -9.62 -12.17
CA ALA A 316 -6.15 -9.39 -13.16
C ALA A 316 -7.33 -8.67 -12.51
N VAL A 317 -7.83 -9.21 -11.39
CA VAL A 317 -8.88 -8.58 -10.59
C VAL A 317 -8.52 -8.65 -9.10
N ASN A 318 -8.49 -7.49 -8.44
CA ASN A 318 -8.27 -7.36 -7.01
C ASN A 318 -9.51 -6.74 -6.32
N VAL A 319 -10.19 -7.52 -5.49
CA VAL A 319 -11.36 -7.10 -4.72
C VAL A 319 -10.94 -6.78 -3.28
N LEU A 320 -10.93 -5.51 -2.90
CA LEU A 320 -10.45 -5.08 -1.58
C LEU A 320 -11.49 -5.25 -0.46
N ALA A 321 -11.04 -5.19 0.80
CA ALA A 321 -11.86 -5.50 1.99
C ALA A 321 -13.13 -4.67 2.16
N SER A 322 -13.19 -3.47 1.56
CA SER A 322 -14.37 -2.62 1.54
C SER A 322 -15.41 -3.00 0.47
N ALA A 323 -15.10 -3.96 -0.39
CA ALA A 323 -15.99 -4.43 -1.45
C ALA A 323 -16.89 -5.60 -1.00
N LYS A 324 -18.11 -5.66 -1.53
CA LYS A 324 -19.12 -6.69 -1.18
C LYS A 324 -19.98 -7.07 -2.38
N ARG A 325 -20.42 -8.34 -2.48
CA ARG A 325 -21.35 -8.81 -3.53
C ARG A 325 -20.82 -8.52 -4.94
N ILE A 326 -19.66 -9.09 -5.25
CA ILE A 326 -18.95 -8.91 -6.52
C ILE A 326 -18.99 -10.22 -7.31
N THR A 327 -19.27 -10.16 -8.61
CA THR A 327 -19.12 -11.30 -9.52
C THR A 327 -18.00 -11.05 -10.53
N VAL A 328 -17.05 -11.98 -10.64
CA VAL A 328 -16.05 -12.02 -11.72
C VAL A 328 -16.33 -13.28 -12.53
N GLU A 329 -16.66 -13.16 -13.82
CA GLU A 329 -17.04 -14.31 -14.61
C GLU A 329 -16.53 -14.34 -16.06
N ASP A 330 -16.24 -15.54 -16.56
CA ASP A 330 -15.82 -15.75 -17.94
C ASP A 330 -14.58 -14.91 -18.31
N CYS A 331 -13.53 -14.98 -17.48
CA CYS A 331 -12.30 -14.19 -17.65
C CYS A 331 -11.06 -15.07 -17.78
N LYS A 332 -10.03 -14.55 -18.47
CA LYS A 332 -8.73 -15.21 -18.65
C LYS A 332 -7.56 -14.31 -18.28
N SER A 333 -6.59 -14.82 -17.53
CA SER A 333 -5.31 -14.14 -17.26
C SER A 333 -4.16 -14.89 -17.92
N LEU A 334 -3.46 -14.25 -18.85
CA LEU A 334 -2.52 -14.89 -19.77
C LEU A 334 -1.15 -14.21 -19.70
N ALA A 335 -0.10 -15.03 -19.82
CA ALA A 335 1.29 -14.60 -19.95
C ALA A 335 1.74 -13.45 -19.00
N PRO A 336 1.60 -13.57 -17.66
CA PRO A 336 2.03 -12.51 -16.73
C PRO A 336 3.55 -12.26 -16.80
N ILE A 337 3.95 -10.99 -16.71
CA ILE A 337 5.35 -10.53 -16.72
C ILE A 337 5.67 -9.91 -15.37
N SER A 338 6.64 -10.48 -14.66
CA SER A 338 7.11 -10.00 -13.33
C SER A 338 8.27 -10.87 -12.82
N GLU A 339 8.91 -10.45 -11.74
CA GLU A 339 9.65 -11.39 -10.89
C GLU A 339 8.72 -12.49 -10.37
N ILE A 340 9.28 -13.66 -10.04
CA ILE A 340 8.55 -14.74 -9.38
C ILE A 340 8.78 -14.63 -7.88
N GLY A 341 7.81 -14.06 -7.16
CA GLY A 341 7.94 -13.80 -5.73
C GLY A 341 6.68 -13.24 -5.10
N GLY A 342 6.75 -13.00 -3.79
CA GLY A 342 5.65 -12.51 -2.96
C GLY A 342 5.00 -11.24 -3.52
N GLU A 343 3.67 -11.15 -3.39
CA GLU A 343 2.80 -10.07 -3.87
C GLU A 343 2.73 -9.86 -5.39
N ARG A 344 3.37 -10.72 -6.20
CA ARG A 344 3.19 -10.77 -7.67
C ARG A 344 2.25 -11.89 -8.07
N ARG A 345 1.57 -11.72 -9.19
CA ARG A 345 0.71 -12.73 -9.82
C ARG A 345 -0.33 -13.34 -8.87
N TYR A 346 -0.86 -12.51 -7.95
CA TYR A 346 -2.03 -12.83 -7.14
C TYR A 346 -3.24 -12.52 -8.01
N THR A 347 -3.63 -13.47 -8.86
CA THR A 347 -4.29 -13.17 -10.13
C THR A 347 -5.74 -12.73 -9.95
N PHE A 348 -6.55 -13.59 -9.33
CA PHE A 348 -7.92 -13.30 -8.92
C PHE A 348 -7.96 -13.30 -7.39
N LEU A 349 -7.85 -12.11 -6.82
CA LEU A 349 -7.65 -11.89 -5.39
C LEU A 349 -8.90 -11.25 -4.77
N THR A 350 -9.33 -11.77 -3.61
CA THR A 350 -10.31 -11.10 -2.76
C THR A 350 -9.85 -10.98 -1.32
N THR A 351 -10.00 -9.79 -0.75
CA THR A 351 -10.06 -9.52 0.69
C THR A 351 -11.45 -9.04 1.12
N GLY A 352 -12.38 -8.92 0.17
CA GLY A 352 -13.78 -8.54 0.40
C GLY A 352 -14.65 -9.69 0.89
N GLN A 353 -15.97 -9.51 0.76
CA GLN A 353 -16.97 -10.48 1.24
C GLN A 353 -18.13 -10.70 0.27
N GLN A 354 -18.75 -11.88 0.32
CA GLN A 354 -19.84 -12.25 -0.61
C GLN A 354 -19.39 -12.19 -2.08
N THR A 355 -18.16 -12.61 -2.39
CA THR A 355 -17.62 -12.57 -3.76
C THR A 355 -17.76 -13.89 -4.49
N LEU A 356 -18.15 -13.85 -5.77
CA LEU A 356 -18.23 -15.00 -6.67
C LEU A 356 -17.24 -14.82 -7.82
N PHE A 357 -16.34 -15.78 -7.97
CA PHE A 357 -15.40 -15.90 -9.08
C PHE A 357 -15.78 -17.16 -9.85
N GLN A 358 -16.13 -17.09 -11.13
CA GLN A 358 -16.61 -18.27 -11.84
C GLN A 358 -16.18 -18.36 -13.29
N ARG A 359 -15.88 -19.57 -13.77
CA ARG A 359 -15.42 -19.82 -15.15
C ARG A 359 -14.21 -18.96 -15.47
N LEU A 360 -13.15 -19.16 -14.68
CA LEU A 360 -11.90 -18.40 -14.78
C LEU A 360 -10.75 -19.31 -15.21
N TYR A 361 -9.87 -18.77 -16.05
CA TYR A 361 -8.64 -19.44 -16.47
C TYR A 361 -7.43 -18.54 -16.23
N SER A 362 -6.34 -19.11 -15.72
CA SER A 362 -5.11 -18.40 -15.39
C SER A 362 -3.87 -19.21 -15.76
N GLU A 363 -2.82 -18.56 -16.24
CA GLU A 363 -1.55 -19.20 -16.60
C GLU A 363 -0.39 -18.59 -15.82
N TYR A 364 0.51 -19.44 -15.33
CA TYR A 364 1.78 -19.04 -14.71
C TYR A 364 1.63 -18.02 -13.57
N GLY A 365 0.51 -18.10 -12.84
CA GLY A 365 0.26 -17.30 -11.65
C GLY A 365 1.16 -17.68 -10.48
N TYR A 366 1.06 -16.93 -9.37
CA TYR A 366 1.68 -17.31 -8.11
C TYR A 366 0.62 -17.87 -7.16
N HIS A 367 -0.37 -17.04 -6.84
CA HIS A 367 -1.62 -17.45 -6.22
C HIS A 367 -2.77 -17.08 -7.16
N ASP A 368 -3.17 -17.99 -8.04
CA ASP A 368 -4.15 -17.70 -9.10
C ASP A 368 -5.54 -17.38 -8.55
N PHE A 369 -6.00 -18.19 -7.60
CA PHE A 369 -7.28 -18.01 -6.92
C PHE A 369 -7.03 -17.84 -5.42
N ALA A 370 -7.08 -16.60 -4.94
CA ALA A 370 -6.55 -16.23 -3.64
C ALA A 370 -7.57 -15.50 -2.76
N VAL A 371 -7.60 -15.88 -1.47
CA VAL A 371 -8.37 -15.18 -0.43
C VAL A 371 -7.42 -14.66 0.65
N GLY A 372 -7.49 -13.36 0.93
CA GLY A 372 -6.52 -12.66 1.78
C GLY A 372 -6.97 -12.39 3.21
N PHE A 373 -6.25 -11.46 3.84
CA PHE A 373 -6.28 -11.18 5.28
C PHE A 373 -7.68 -10.97 5.85
N CYS A 374 -8.10 -11.86 6.75
CA CYS A 374 -9.35 -11.82 7.52
C CYS A 374 -10.60 -11.60 6.67
N ALA A 375 -10.57 -12.05 5.41
CA ALA A 375 -11.68 -11.91 4.48
C ALA A 375 -12.92 -12.66 5.01
N PRO A 376 -14.05 -11.97 5.30
CA PRO A 376 -15.25 -12.63 5.75
C PRO A 376 -16.00 -13.23 4.57
N GLY A 377 -16.42 -14.48 4.69
CA GLY A 377 -17.22 -15.14 3.66
C GLY A 377 -18.72 -14.80 3.73
N PRO A 378 -19.51 -15.49 2.89
CA PRO A 378 -19.06 -16.52 1.94
C PRO A 378 -18.27 -15.93 0.75
N ASN A 379 -17.13 -16.53 0.40
CA ASN A 379 -16.36 -16.18 -0.81
C ASN A 379 -16.17 -17.45 -1.65
N VAL A 380 -16.48 -17.39 -2.94
CA VAL A 380 -16.73 -18.57 -3.77
C VAL A 380 -15.94 -18.51 -5.08
N PHE A 381 -15.27 -19.60 -5.44
CA PHE A 381 -14.68 -19.86 -6.74
C PHE A 381 -15.35 -21.08 -7.38
N VAL A 382 -15.99 -20.93 -8.55
CA VAL A 382 -16.74 -22.01 -9.24
C VAL A 382 -16.17 -22.25 -10.63
N GLN A 383 -15.71 -23.46 -10.93
CA GLN A 383 -15.14 -23.83 -12.22
C GLN A 383 -13.98 -22.89 -12.61
N CYS A 384 -12.89 -22.98 -11.87
CA CYS A 384 -11.69 -22.18 -12.10
C CYS A 384 -10.50 -23.11 -12.39
N GLN A 385 -9.66 -22.77 -13.36
CA GLN A 385 -8.49 -23.57 -13.74
C GLN A 385 -7.23 -22.71 -13.78
N SER A 386 -6.17 -23.18 -13.12
CA SER A 386 -4.82 -22.63 -13.31
C SER A 386 -3.93 -23.59 -14.06
N TYR A 387 -3.05 -23.06 -14.89
CA TYR A 387 -2.06 -23.78 -15.67
C TYR A 387 -0.65 -23.43 -15.18
N LEU A 388 0.06 -24.44 -14.66
CA LEU A 388 1.44 -24.36 -14.17
C LEU A 388 1.78 -23.13 -13.30
N PRO A 389 1.07 -22.91 -12.17
CA PRO A 389 1.40 -21.80 -11.28
C PRO A 389 2.66 -22.08 -10.46
N PHE A 390 3.27 -21.02 -9.93
CA PHE A 390 4.50 -21.07 -9.15
C PHE A 390 4.29 -21.34 -7.66
N SER A 391 3.05 -21.20 -7.16
CA SER A 391 2.68 -21.50 -5.77
C SER A 391 1.23 -21.99 -5.68
N PHE A 392 0.74 -22.23 -4.47
CA PHE A 392 -0.59 -22.77 -4.23
C PHE A 392 -1.70 -21.75 -4.50
N SER A 393 -2.92 -22.21 -4.78
CA SER A 393 -4.14 -21.39 -4.66
C SER A 393 -4.84 -21.69 -3.33
N GLY A 394 -5.63 -20.75 -2.80
CA GLY A 394 -6.29 -20.94 -1.51
C GLY A 394 -6.40 -19.67 -0.67
N ALA A 395 -6.57 -19.85 0.65
CA ALA A 395 -6.40 -18.74 1.58
C ALA A 395 -4.91 -18.56 1.87
N TYR A 396 -4.36 -17.40 1.49
CA TYR A 396 -2.91 -17.16 1.53
C TYR A 396 -2.46 -16.34 2.75
N ASP A 397 -3.36 -15.63 3.43
CA ASP A 397 -3.06 -14.81 4.62
C ASP A 397 -4.02 -15.18 5.79
N SER A 398 -3.88 -14.54 6.95
CA SER A 398 -4.54 -14.92 8.20
C SER A 398 -6.07 -14.98 8.11
N TRP A 399 -6.62 -16.12 8.52
CA TRP A 399 -8.01 -16.29 8.96
C TRP A 399 -9.10 -15.79 8.00
N ALA A 400 -8.97 -16.06 6.71
CA ALA A 400 -10.14 -16.01 5.82
C ALA A 400 -11.18 -17.05 6.29
N SER A 401 -12.47 -16.73 6.25
CA SER A 401 -13.50 -17.67 6.73
C SER A 401 -14.64 -17.85 5.75
N GLY A 402 -15.17 -19.08 5.64
CA GLY A 402 -16.26 -19.38 4.71
C GLY A 402 -15.84 -19.22 3.26
N VAL A 403 -14.73 -19.88 2.88
CA VAL A 403 -14.28 -19.96 1.49
C VAL A 403 -14.78 -21.25 0.86
N LEU A 404 -15.30 -21.20 -0.37
CA LEU A 404 -15.65 -22.37 -1.16
C LEU A 404 -14.85 -22.35 -2.47
N PHE A 405 -14.04 -23.38 -2.68
CA PHE A 405 -13.59 -23.74 -4.02
C PHE A 405 -14.44 -24.91 -4.51
N ASP A 406 -15.06 -24.72 -5.66
CA ASP A 406 -16.07 -25.60 -6.24
C ASP A 406 -15.70 -25.89 -7.69
N ILE A 407 -15.32 -27.13 -8.02
CA ILE A 407 -14.82 -27.51 -9.36
C ILE A 407 -13.57 -26.71 -9.74
N VAL A 408 -12.64 -26.52 -8.80
CA VAL A 408 -11.37 -25.83 -9.06
C VAL A 408 -10.26 -26.83 -9.36
N ASN A 409 -9.54 -26.58 -10.45
CA ASN A 409 -8.43 -27.41 -10.92
C ASN A 409 -7.12 -26.63 -10.90
N ILE A 410 -6.13 -27.10 -10.13
CA ILE A 410 -4.79 -26.52 -10.04
C ILE A 410 -3.77 -27.47 -10.68
N ASP A 411 -3.21 -27.09 -11.82
CA ASP A 411 -2.22 -27.91 -12.52
C ASP A 411 -0.83 -27.78 -11.88
N GLY A 412 -0.35 -28.85 -11.21
CA GLY A 412 1.03 -28.95 -10.74
C GLY A 412 1.34 -28.28 -9.38
N GLN A 413 0.37 -27.67 -8.71
CA GLN A 413 0.53 -27.07 -7.36
C GLN A 413 -0.59 -27.46 -6.40
N ALA A 414 -0.46 -27.02 -5.15
CA ALA A 414 -1.44 -27.28 -4.10
C ALA A 414 -2.67 -26.35 -4.17
N LEU A 415 -3.80 -26.84 -3.66
CA LEU A 415 -4.95 -26.03 -3.25
C LEU A 415 -5.10 -26.16 -1.73
N SER A 416 -5.10 -25.03 -1.02
CA SER A 416 -4.59 -25.04 0.35
C SER A 416 -5.39 -24.22 1.38
N TYR A 417 -5.71 -24.88 2.50
CA TYR A 417 -6.21 -24.38 3.77
C TYR A 417 -5.28 -24.88 4.90
N LEU A 418 -4.20 -24.15 5.18
CA LEU A 418 -3.14 -24.58 6.11
C LEU A 418 -2.73 -23.50 7.13
N ASN A 419 -1.92 -23.92 8.11
CA ASN A 419 -1.21 -22.99 8.99
C ASN A 419 0.15 -22.66 8.37
N ARG A 420 0.31 -21.42 7.89
CA ARG A 420 1.52 -20.92 7.23
C ARG A 420 2.61 -20.48 8.22
N GLY A 421 2.34 -20.51 9.52
CA GLY A 421 3.29 -20.06 10.54
C GLY A 421 3.72 -18.61 10.33
N GLN A 422 5.04 -18.40 10.23
CA GLN A 422 5.65 -17.09 10.05
C GLN A 422 5.60 -16.55 8.61
N ASP A 423 5.29 -17.38 7.60
CA ASP A 423 5.22 -16.94 6.21
C ASP A 423 4.13 -15.87 6.05
N GLY A 424 4.27 -14.99 5.06
CA GLY A 424 3.33 -13.87 4.86
C GLY A 424 3.26 -12.94 6.09
N GLN A 425 4.40 -12.67 6.72
CA GLN A 425 4.51 -11.82 7.91
C GLN A 425 3.64 -12.34 9.09
N GLY A 426 3.72 -13.63 9.38
CA GLY A 426 2.93 -14.25 10.45
C GLY A 426 1.48 -14.54 10.04
N ALA A 427 1.30 -15.12 8.86
CA ALA A 427 -0.02 -15.48 8.35
C ALA A 427 -0.74 -16.50 9.25
N GLY A 428 -0.03 -17.44 9.88
CA GLY A 428 -0.63 -18.43 10.77
C GLY A 428 -1.72 -19.28 10.09
N TRP A 429 -2.81 -19.60 10.79
CA TRP A 429 -3.97 -20.28 10.20
C TRP A 429 -4.63 -19.42 9.12
N SER A 430 -4.64 -19.88 7.87
CA SER A 430 -5.11 -19.07 6.75
C SER A 430 -6.61 -19.18 6.46
N ALA A 431 -7.23 -20.32 6.74
CA ALA A 431 -8.64 -20.58 6.46
C ALA A 431 -9.39 -21.20 7.66
N ALA A 432 -10.66 -20.83 7.81
CA ALA A 432 -11.58 -21.40 8.80
C ALA A 432 -12.99 -21.60 8.20
N ASN A 433 -13.65 -22.72 8.52
CA ASN A 433 -15.03 -23.00 8.10
C ASN A 433 -15.19 -22.98 6.57
N SER A 434 -14.19 -23.51 5.85
CA SER A 434 -14.07 -23.46 4.40
C SER A 434 -14.18 -24.86 3.76
N VAL A 435 -14.58 -24.91 2.48
CA VAL A 435 -14.92 -26.14 1.76
C VAL A 435 -14.15 -26.25 0.45
N PHE A 436 -13.64 -27.45 0.17
CA PHE A 436 -13.31 -27.92 -1.18
C PHE A 436 -14.41 -28.86 -1.68
N TRP A 437 -14.93 -28.62 -2.88
CA TRP A 437 -15.97 -29.42 -3.50
C TRP A 437 -15.59 -29.75 -4.94
N GLN A 438 -15.45 -31.04 -5.28
CA GLN A 438 -15.13 -31.49 -6.63
C GLN A 438 -13.84 -30.87 -7.22
N CYS A 439 -12.86 -30.57 -6.37
CA CYS A 439 -11.60 -29.94 -6.77
C CYS A 439 -10.51 -30.95 -7.14
N SER A 440 -9.56 -30.55 -7.98
CA SER A 440 -8.36 -31.31 -8.30
C SER A 440 -7.11 -30.45 -8.19
N ALA A 441 -6.02 -31.03 -7.67
CA ALA A 441 -4.73 -30.36 -7.52
C ALA A 441 -3.61 -31.41 -7.40
N ALA A 442 -2.34 -31.00 -7.50
CA ALA A 442 -1.23 -31.91 -7.20
C ALA A 442 -1.26 -32.34 -5.71
N ARG A 443 -1.68 -31.42 -4.83
CA ARG A 443 -1.90 -31.66 -3.40
C ARG A 443 -3.07 -30.83 -2.87
N MET A 444 -3.82 -31.38 -1.92
CA MET A 444 -4.86 -30.67 -1.19
C MET A 444 -4.46 -30.58 0.29
N ASP A 445 -4.33 -29.36 0.80
CA ASP A 445 -4.12 -29.12 2.24
C ASP A 445 -5.44 -28.73 2.89
N ASN A 446 -6.03 -29.62 3.68
CA ASN A 446 -7.28 -29.36 4.41
C ASN A 446 -7.04 -29.62 5.89
N TYR A 447 -6.55 -28.61 6.61
CA TYR A 447 -6.32 -28.69 8.05
C TYR A 447 -7.50 -28.16 8.85
N GLN A 448 -7.68 -28.69 10.06
CA GLN A 448 -8.67 -28.20 11.04
C GLN A 448 -8.00 -27.21 12.02
N PRO A 449 -8.30 -25.91 11.97
CA PRO A 449 -7.86 -24.98 13.01
C PRO A 449 -8.50 -25.33 14.36
N PRO A 450 -7.85 -25.06 15.51
CA PRO A 450 -8.36 -25.49 16.82
C PRO A 450 -9.78 -25.05 17.20
N THR A 451 -10.31 -23.98 16.59
CA THR A 451 -11.65 -23.43 16.87
C THR A 451 -12.56 -23.39 15.63
N ALA A 452 -12.25 -24.16 14.59
CA ALA A 452 -12.99 -24.16 13.33
C ALA A 452 -12.90 -25.53 12.63
N GLN A 453 -13.66 -25.73 11.55
CA GLN A 453 -13.65 -26.95 10.78
C GLN A 453 -13.51 -26.64 9.29
N ASN A 454 -12.54 -27.21 8.59
CA ASN A 454 -12.52 -27.17 7.12
C ASN A 454 -12.94 -28.54 6.56
N TRP A 455 -13.55 -28.55 5.37
CA TRP A 455 -14.10 -29.76 4.76
C TRP A 455 -13.64 -29.94 3.30
N ALA A 456 -13.52 -31.18 2.87
CA ALA A 456 -13.20 -31.55 1.50
C ALA A 456 -14.07 -32.72 1.03
N PHE A 457 -14.67 -32.58 -0.16
CA PHE A 457 -15.57 -33.56 -0.75
C PHE A 457 -15.24 -33.79 -2.23
N GLY A 458 -15.12 -35.05 -2.67
CA GLY A 458 -14.95 -35.37 -4.09
C GLY A 458 -13.63 -34.85 -4.68
N THR A 459 -12.56 -34.77 -3.88
CA THR A 459 -11.29 -34.15 -4.28
C THR A 459 -10.30 -35.15 -4.87
N TRP A 460 -9.55 -34.75 -5.90
CA TRP A 460 -8.53 -35.56 -6.56
C TRP A 460 -7.13 -34.96 -6.38
N ALA A 461 -6.30 -35.55 -5.51
CA ALA A 461 -4.96 -35.04 -5.19
C ALA A 461 -4.13 -36.03 -4.34
N GLN A 462 -2.88 -35.64 -4.00
CA GLN A 462 -2.29 -36.04 -2.72
C GLN A 462 -2.97 -35.29 -1.58
N PHE A 463 -3.11 -35.91 -0.40
CA PHE A 463 -3.88 -35.33 0.72
C PHE A 463 -3.01 -35.03 1.93
N ALA A 464 -3.23 -33.87 2.54
CA ALA A 464 -2.61 -33.48 3.80
C ALA A 464 -3.59 -32.70 4.69
N GLY A 465 -3.46 -32.89 6.00
CA GLY A 465 -4.27 -32.20 7.00
C GLY A 465 -5.36 -33.05 7.64
N ASN A 466 -5.80 -32.58 8.81
CA ASN A 466 -6.74 -33.25 9.71
C ASN A 466 -8.16 -32.66 9.64
N GLY A 467 -8.50 -31.93 8.59
CA GLY A 467 -9.86 -31.49 8.29
C GLY A 467 -10.79 -32.68 7.98
N TYR A 468 -12.05 -32.38 7.70
CA TYR A 468 -13.02 -33.41 7.33
C TYR A 468 -12.85 -33.78 5.86
N TRP A 469 -12.85 -35.08 5.56
CA TRP A 469 -12.75 -35.63 4.21
C TRP A 469 -13.88 -36.62 3.96
N ASP A 470 -14.50 -36.57 2.78
CA ASP A 470 -15.45 -37.58 2.32
C ASP A 470 -15.34 -37.76 0.80
N MET A 471 -15.46 -39.01 0.34
CA MET A 471 -15.41 -39.36 -1.09
C MET A 471 -14.16 -38.85 -1.85
N SER A 472 -12.97 -38.96 -1.23
CA SER A 472 -11.70 -38.61 -1.89
C SER A 472 -11.42 -39.53 -3.09
N ASN A 473 -10.94 -38.97 -4.19
CA ASN A 473 -10.76 -39.64 -5.49
C ASN A 473 -12.05 -40.23 -6.09
N GLU A 474 -13.20 -39.62 -5.78
CA GLU A 474 -14.48 -39.95 -6.38
C GLU A 474 -15.10 -38.72 -7.05
N GLN A 475 -16.10 -38.94 -7.91
CA GLN A 475 -16.93 -37.87 -8.44
C GLN A 475 -18.26 -37.86 -7.70
N ILE A 476 -18.65 -36.70 -7.15
CA ILE A 476 -19.86 -36.56 -6.33
C ILE A 476 -20.94 -35.73 -7.00
N GLN A 477 -22.17 -35.86 -6.51
CA GLN A 477 -23.32 -35.04 -6.90
C GLN A 477 -23.86 -34.27 -5.68
N PRO A 478 -24.35 -33.03 -5.84
CA PRO A 478 -24.40 -32.25 -7.10
C PRO A 478 -23.00 -31.86 -7.61
N ARG A 479 -22.88 -31.59 -8.91
CA ARG A 479 -21.61 -31.20 -9.53
C ARG A 479 -21.02 -29.93 -8.90
N SER A 480 -21.87 -28.94 -8.59
CA SER A 480 -21.49 -27.73 -7.85
C SER A 480 -22.33 -27.61 -6.57
N LEU A 481 -21.66 -27.37 -5.45
CA LEU A 481 -22.30 -27.07 -4.18
C LEU A 481 -22.92 -25.67 -4.19
N TYR A 482 -22.21 -24.67 -4.71
CA TYR A 482 -22.70 -23.29 -4.78
C TYR A 482 -24.02 -23.21 -5.56
N TYR A 483 -24.07 -23.82 -6.75
CA TYR A 483 -25.29 -23.79 -7.57
C TYR A 483 -26.44 -24.56 -6.94
N ALA A 484 -26.18 -25.68 -6.25
CA ALA A 484 -27.22 -26.40 -5.53
C ALA A 484 -27.79 -25.56 -4.37
N GLN A 485 -26.93 -24.94 -3.56
CA GLN A 485 -27.36 -24.03 -2.49
C GLN A 485 -28.14 -22.82 -3.05
N LEU A 486 -27.67 -22.25 -4.16
CA LEU A 486 -28.34 -21.14 -4.80
C LEU A 486 -29.73 -21.51 -5.29
N LYS A 487 -29.85 -22.65 -5.98
CA LYS A 487 -31.14 -23.18 -6.43
C LYS A 487 -32.08 -23.47 -5.26
N ASP A 488 -31.57 -24.04 -4.17
CA ASP A 488 -32.37 -24.30 -2.97
C ASP A 488 -32.91 -23.01 -2.33
N ARG A 489 -32.12 -21.93 -2.37
CA ARG A 489 -32.46 -20.64 -1.77
C ARG A 489 -33.40 -19.79 -2.63
N VAL A 490 -33.12 -19.65 -3.93
CA VAL A 490 -33.85 -18.71 -4.82
C VAL A 490 -34.69 -19.39 -5.91
N GLY A 491 -34.67 -20.72 -5.99
CA GLY A 491 -35.48 -21.51 -6.92
C GLY A 491 -34.91 -21.62 -8.33
N ASN A 492 -35.72 -22.16 -9.26
CA ASN A 492 -35.30 -22.53 -10.62
C ASN A 492 -34.97 -21.34 -11.55
N SER A 493 -35.20 -20.09 -11.13
CA SER A 493 -34.88 -18.91 -11.95
C SER A 493 -33.39 -18.77 -12.26
N VAL A 494 -32.54 -19.49 -11.54
CA VAL A 494 -31.08 -19.46 -11.73
C VAL A 494 -30.56 -20.46 -12.75
N ASP A 495 -31.39 -21.39 -13.23
CA ASP A 495 -30.94 -22.49 -14.11
C ASP A 495 -30.25 -21.98 -15.39
N ALA A 496 -30.67 -20.81 -15.91
CA ALA A 496 -30.07 -20.19 -17.10
C ALA A 496 -28.63 -19.67 -16.89
N ARG A 497 -28.20 -19.48 -15.64
CA ARG A 497 -26.87 -18.94 -15.27
C ARG A 497 -26.01 -19.90 -14.44
N THR A 498 -26.57 -21.02 -13.99
CA THR A 498 -25.87 -22.04 -13.21
C THR A 498 -25.39 -23.19 -14.09
N PHE A 499 -24.61 -22.87 -15.11
CA PHE A 499 -24.02 -23.86 -16.01
C PHE A 499 -22.50 -24.00 -15.76
N VAL A 500 -21.97 -25.16 -16.14
CA VAL A 500 -20.55 -25.50 -16.09
C VAL A 500 -20.14 -26.13 -17.42
N LEU A 501 -18.84 -26.13 -17.73
CA LEU A 501 -18.25 -26.94 -18.80
C LEU A 501 -18.87 -28.35 -18.79
N PRO A 502 -19.55 -28.76 -19.88
CA PRO A 502 -20.14 -30.09 -19.98
C PRO A 502 -19.05 -31.16 -19.88
N VAL A 503 -19.27 -32.16 -19.04
CA VAL A 503 -18.43 -33.37 -18.98
C VAL A 503 -19.30 -34.53 -19.45
N GLU A 504 -18.81 -35.35 -20.38
CA GLU A 504 -19.52 -36.58 -20.75
C GLU A 504 -19.47 -37.54 -19.55
N THR A 505 -20.65 -37.91 -19.02
CA THR A 505 -20.82 -38.30 -17.61
C THR A 505 -20.84 -39.80 -17.35
N GLU A 506 -20.53 -40.67 -18.32
CA GLU A 506 -20.51 -42.12 -18.08
C GLU A 506 -19.30 -42.81 -18.71
N ALA A 507 -18.17 -42.76 -18.00
CA ALA A 507 -17.15 -43.79 -18.12
C ALA A 507 -17.31 -44.74 -16.92
N SER A 508 -18.10 -45.81 -17.09
CA SER A 508 -18.05 -46.95 -16.17
C SER A 508 -16.61 -47.44 -16.05
N SER A 509 -16.18 -47.88 -14.87
CA SER A 509 -14.89 -48.58 -14.70
C SER A 509 -14.85 -49.92 -15.44
N SER A 510 -16.00 -50.37 -15.96
CA SER A 510 -16.16 -51.55 -16.82
C SER A 510 -17.20 -51.24 -17.91
N PRO A 511 -16.85 -50.44 -18.94
CA PRO A 511 -17.78 -50.10 -20.00
C PRO A 511 -17.99 -51.31 -20.92
N PRO A 512 -19.23 -51.58 -21.39
CA PRO A 512 -19.46 -52.55 -22.47
C PRO A 512 -18.61 -52.23 -23.71
N VAL A 513 -18.26 -53.24 -24.52
CA VAL A 513 -17.35 -53.08 -25.68
C VAL A 513 -17.84 -52.01 -26.67
N ASP A 514 -19.14 -51.93 -26.93
CA ASP A 514 -19.71 -50.92 -27.83
C ASP A 514 -19.61 -49.49 -27.25
N VAL A 515 -19.76 -49.33 -25.93
CA VAL A 515 -19.52 -48.07 -25.22
C VAL A 515 -18.03 -47.71 -25.28
N ALA A 516 -17.14 -48.66 -25.02
CA ALA A 516 -15.69 -48.45 -25.12
C ALA A 516 -15.29 -48.02 -26.54
N LEU A 517 -15.80 -48.66 -27.59
CA LEU A 517 -15.55 -48.28 -28.99
C LEU A 517 -16.06 -46.88 -29.31
N LYS A 518 -17.22 -46.47 -28.76
CA LYS A 518 -17.73 -45.09 -28.89
C LYS A 518 -16.79 -44.09 -28.20
N LEU A 519 -16.38 -44.37 -26.96
CA LEU A 519 -15.44 -43.55 -26.20
C LEU A 519 -14.06 -43.45 -26.89
N THR A 520 -13.54 -44.55 -27.47
CA THR A 520 -12.29 -44.54 -28.25
C THR A 520 -12.41 -43.66 -29.49
N LYS A 521 -13.54 -43.69 -30.19
CA LYS A 521 -13.78 -42.79 -31.33
C LYS A 521 -13.84 -41.33 -30.90
N LEU A 522 -14.46 -41.04 -29.75
CA LEU A 522 -14.51 -39.69 -29.18
C LEU A 522 -13.11 -39.21 -28.75
N ALA A 523 -12.26 -40.09 -28.22
CA ALA A 523 -10.91 -39.76 -27.76
C ALA A 523 -9.92 -39.29 -28.85
N TYR A 524 -10.23 -39.48 -30.15
CA TYR A 524 -9.46 -38.86 -31.24
C TYR A 524 -9.65 -37.34 -31.34
N LYS A 525 -10.67 -36.80 -30.66
CA LYS A 525 -10.90 -35.37 -30.53
C LYS A 525 -10.43 -34.91 -29.14
N PRO A 526 -9.58 -33.88 -29.05
CA PRO A 526 -9.29 -33.24 -27.77
C PRO A 526 -10.58 -32.83 -27.05
N ALA A 527 -10.61 -32.99 -25.73
CA ALA A 527 -11.73 -32.51 -24.93
C ALA A 527 -11.78 -30.98 -24.94
N LEU A 528 -12.99 -30.40 -24.92
CA LEU A 528 -13.17 -28.96 -24.78
C LEU A 528 -12.55 -28.49 -23.47
N THR A 529 -11.60 -27.56 -23.56
CA THR A 529 -10.92 -26.99 -22.40
C THR A 529 -11.75 -25.88 -21.75
N LEU A 530 -11.47 -25.54 -20.49
CA LEU A 530 -12.12 -24.38 -19.86
C LEU A 530 -11.78 -23.07 -20.58
N SER A 531 -10.55 -22.93 -21.11
CA SER A 531 -10.13 -21.74 -21.86
C SER A 531 -10.97 -21.54 -23.12
N GLU A 532 -11.13 -22.59 -23.94
CA GLU A 532 -12.00 -22.57 -25.14
C GLU A 532 -13.47 -22.37 -24.77
N TYR A 533 -13.91 -22.96 -23.66
CA TYR A 533 -15.25 -22.70 -23.15
C TYR A 533 -15.43 -21.23 -22.78
N ILE A 534 -14.48 -20.57 -22.14
CA ILE A 534 -14.54 -19.14 -21.86
C ILE A 534 -14.54 -18.33 -23.16
N ASP A 535 -13.78 -18.71 -24.18
CA ASP A 535 -13.82 -18.03 -25.49
C ASP A 535 -15.22 -18.00 -26.11
N SER A 536 -15.97 -19.10 -25.99
CA SER A 536 -17.36 -19.19 -26.43
C SER A 536 -18.36 -18.40 -25.57
N ALA A 537 -17.94 -17.74 -24.48
CA ALA A 537 -18.84 -17.01 -23.59
C ALA A 537 -19.58 -15.87 -24.31
N THR A 538 -18.95 -15.26 -25.31
CA THR A 538 -19.57 -14.21 -26.14
C THR A 538 -20.73 -14.73 -27.00
N GLU A 539 -20.74 -16.02 -27.31
CA GLU A 539 -21.83 -16.70 -28.03
C GLU A 539 -22.90 -17.22 -27.08
N ARG A 540 -22.49 -17.82 -25.95
CA ARG A 540 -23.42 -18.33 -24.94
C ARG A 540 -24.20 -17.22 -24.25
N ASN A 541 -23.52 -16.13 -23.88
CA ASN A 541 -24.05 -14.99 -23.14
C ASN A 541 -23.65 -13.68 -23.85
N PRO A 542 -24.25 -13.34 -25.00
CA PRO A 542 -23.86 -12.16 -25.77
C PRO A 542 -24.15 -10.86 -25.00
N ILE A 543 -23.18 -9.94 -24.99
CA ILE A 543 -23.32 -8.60 -24.40
C ILE A 543 -23.63 -7.59 -25.53
N PRO A 544 -24.82 -6.94 -25.54
CA PRO A 544 -25.21 -6.04 -26.62
C PRO A 544 -24.31 -4.79 -26.74
N THR A 545 -23.83 -4.54 -27.96
CA THR A 545 -23.01 -3.37 -28.34
C THR A 545 -23.79 -2.36 -29.20
N ALA A 546 -25.11 -2.53 -29.32
CA ALA A 546 -25.96 -1.63 -30.11
C ALA A 546 -25.90 -0.19 -29.56
N LYS A 547 -25.53 0.76 -30.42
CA LYS A 547 -25.33 2.17 -30.05
C LYS A 547 -26.65 2.90 -29.76
N GLY A 548 -27.72 2.58 -30.49
CA GLY A 548 -29.01 3.26 -30.36
C GLY A 548 -28.86 4.79 -30.47
N GLN A 549 -29.36 5.52 -29.47
CA GLN A 549 -29.27 6.99 -29.37
C GLN A 549 -28.04 7.48 -28.55
N ALA A 550 -27.02 6.64 -28.37
CA ALA A 550 -25.83 7.01 -27.62
C ALA A 550 -25.09 8.18 -28.27
N LYS A 551 -24.54 9.07 -27.44
CA LYS A 551 -23.73 10.19 -27.90
C LYS A 551 -22.30 9.75 -28.14
N LEU A 552 -21.64 10.33 -29.13
CA LEU A 552 -20.21 10.13 -29.38
C LEU A 552 -19.40 11.07 -28.47
N VAL A 553 -18.30 10.57 -27.88
CA VAL A 553 -17.30 11.44 -27.25
C VAL A 553 -16.50 12.13 -28.35
N THR A 554 -16.43 13.46 -28.28
CA THR A 554 -15.64 14.30 -29.16
C THR A 554 -14.50 14.96 -28.38
N SER A 555 -13.48 15.47 -29.08
CA SER A 555 -12.40 16.28 -28.50
C SER A 555 -12.87 17.67 -28.02
N GLU A 556 -14.14 18.04 -28.26
CA GLU A 556 -14.70 19.32 -27.82
C GLU A 556 -14.71 19.41 -26.28
N GLY A 557 -14.03 20.44 -25.76
CA GLY A 557 -13.92 20.68 -24.32
C GLY A 557 -12.75 19.97 -23.62
N PHE A 558 -11.85 19.29 -24.35
CA PHE A 558 -10.53 18.90 -23.81
C PHE A 558 -9.65 20.13 -23.56
N HIS A 559 -9.91 21.23 -24.24
CA HIS A 559 -9.21 22.49 -24.09
C HIS A 559 -9.73 23.30 -22.89
N ARG A 560 -9.35 22.87 -21.70
CA ARG A 560 -8.86 23.81 -20.68
C ARG A 560 -7.57 23.22 -20.13
N SER A 561 -6.47 23.45 -20.86
CA SER A 561 -5.18 23.54 -20.20
C SER A 561 -5.28 24.73 -19.26
N ASN A 562 -5.75 24.49 -18.03
CA ASN A 562 -5.46 25.43 -16.97
C ASN A 562 -3.93 25.41 -16.89
N THR A 563 -3.30 26.51 -17.25
CA THR A 563 -1.88 26.71 -17.00
C THR A 563 -1.66 26.36 -15.53
N ILE A 564 -0.97 25.25 -15.27
CA ILE A 564 -0.75 24.76 -13.91
C ILE A 564 0.00 25.87 -13.19
N GLN A 565 -0.68 26.53 -12.25
CA GLN A 565 -0.09 27.65 -11.53
C GLN A 565 0.94 27.08 -10.55
N THR A 566 2.20 27.44 -10.76
CA THR A 566 3.26 27.13 -9.80
C THR A 566 3.29 28.19 -8.71
N ALA A 567 3.70 27.78 -7.50
CA ALA A 567 4.12 28.70 -6.47
C ALA A 567 5.37 29.49 -6.93
N GLY A 568 5.81 30.46 -6.11
CA GLY A 568 7.07 31.14 -6.38
C GLY A 568 8.23 30.15 -6.49
N VAL A 569 9.14 30.38 -7.43
CA VAL A 569 10.38 29.59 -7.58
C VAL A 569 11.13 29.56 -6.26
N MET A 570 11.59 28.38 -5.83
CA MET A 570 12.44 28.28 -4.66
C MET A 570 13.85 28.77 -5.01
N ALA A 571 14.39 29.71 -4.23
CA ALA A 571 15.72 30.27 -4.44
C ALA A 571 16.31 30.80 -3.14
N VAL A 572 17.64 30.90 -3.10
CA VAL A 572 18.36 31.59 -2.02
C VAL A 572 18.45 33.08 -2.34
N LYS A 573 17.89 33.93 -1.47
CA LYS A 573 17.91 35.40 -1.61
C LYS A 573 18.36 36.03 -0.31
N ASN A 574 19.44 36.82 -0.34
CA ASN A 574 20.08 37.38 0.86
C ASN A 574 20.37 36.29 1.91
N GLY A 575 20.74 35.10 1.43
CA GLY A 575 20.93 33.87 2.21
C GLY A 575 19.69 33.37 2.99
N TRP A 576 18.49 33.67 2.52
CA TRP A 576 17.25 33.04 2.96
C TRP A 576 16.74 32.13 1.87
N LEU A 577 16.29 30.92 2.22
CA LEU A 577 15.54 30.08 1.30
C LEU A 577 14.11 30.60 1.19
N THR A 578 13.72 30.99 -0.01
CA THR A 578 12.43 31.66 -0.29
C THR A 578 11.70 30.98 -1.43
N ARG A 579 10.37 30.99 -1.37
CA ARG A 579 9.46 30.72 -2.51
C ARG A 579 8.98 32.06 -3.04
N GLY A 580 9.59 32.54 -4.13
CA GLY A 580 9.41 33.94 -4.57
C GLY A 580 10.11 34.89 -3.59
N ASN A 581 9.37 35.63 -2.77
CA ASN A 581 9.94 36.47 -1.70
C ASN A 581 9.56 35.97 -0.29
N GLU A 582 8.70 34.96 -0.21
CA GLU A 582 8.18 34.41 1.04
C GLU A 582 9.15 33.35 1.57
N ILE A 583 9.62 33.48 2.82
CA ILE A 583 10.38 32.41 3.46
C ILE A 583 9.49 31.19 3.71
N VAL A 584 10.04 29.99 3.63
CA VAL A 584 9.29 28.75 3.90
C VAL A 584 9.44 28.38 5.39
N LEU A 585 8.32 28.31 6.10
CA LEU A 585 8.23 27.87 7.49
C LEU A 585 7.27 26.69 7.64
N GLY A 586 7.60 25.76 8.53
CA GLY A 586 6.73 24.64 8.88
C GLY A 586 7.50 23.41 9.33
N ASP A 587 6.76 22.39 9.77
CA ASP A 587 7.33 21.13 10.22
C ASP A 587 8.01 20.40 9.06
N ARG A 588 9.09 19.70 9.42
CA ARG A 588 9.77 18.75 8.56
C ARG A 588 9.41 17.33 9.00
N GLN A 589 9.15 16.46 8.03
CA GLN A 589 8.89 15.05 8.27
C GLN A 589 9.92 14.19 7.53
N ASP A 590 10.54 13.27 8.26
CA ASP A 590 11.36 12.17 7.74
C ASP A 590 10.50 11.00 7.25
N VAL A 591 11.07 10.18 6.37
CA VAL A 591 10.40 8.99 5.86
C VAL A 591 10.81 7.71 6.61
N PRO A 592 9.87 6.77 6.85
CA PRO A 592 10.21 5.45 7.40
C PRO A 592 11.23 4.69 6.55
N TRP A 593 12.31 4.21 7.17
CA TRP A 593 13.38 3.50 6.46
C TRP A 593 12.99 2.07 6.05
N TRP A 594 12.23 1.40 6.92
CA TRP A 594 11.80 0.03 6.74
C TRP A 594 10.48 -0.19 7.48
N ASN A 595 10.34 0.25 8.72
CA ASN A 595 9.18 -0.07 9.57
C ASN A 595 7.81 0.27 8.93
N GLY A 596 6.84 -0.63 9.08
CA GLY A 596 5.47 -0.44 8.60
C GLY A 596 4.74 -1.76 8.38
N SER A 597 3.41 -1.69 8.20
CA SER A 597 2.59 -2.83 7.81
C SER A 597 1.43 -2.38 6.94
N ALA A 598 1.17 -3.12 5.86
CA ALA A 598 0.01 -2.88 5.00
C ALA A 598 -1.30 -3.36 5.63
N ARG A 599 -1.25 -4.10 6.75
CA ARG A 599 -2.45 -4.61 7.42
C ARG A 599 -3.21 -3.47 8.11
N PRO A 600 -4.55 -3.54 8.23
CA PRO A 600 -5.37 -2.44 8.74
C PRO A 600 -4.91 -1.85 10.09
N TYR A 601 -4.41 -2.67 11.00
CA TYR A 601 -3.91 -2.21 12.30
C TYR A 601 -2.63 -1.37 12.21
N GLY A 602 -1.81 -1.56 11.17
CA GLY A 602 -0.55 -0.86 10.93
C GLY A 602 -0.71 0.50 10.28
N LEU A 603 -1.92 0.85 9.81
CA LEU A 603 -2.20 2.11 9.13
C LEU A 603 -2.46 3.29 10.08
N LYS A 604 -2.51 3.04 11.39
CA LYS A 604 -2.67 4.10 12.40
C LYS A 604 -1.36 4.87 12.53
N ASN A 605 -1.41 6.20 12.44
CA ASN A 605 -0.27 7.10 12.63
C ASN A 605 0.90 6.87 11.65
N THR A 606 0.61 6.48 10.41
CA THR A 606 1.65 6.31 9.39
C THR A 606 2.17 7.66 8.89
N LYS A 607 3.48 7.72 8.67
CA LYS A 607 4.14 8.85 8.00
C LYS A 607 4.02 8.72 6.48
N PHE A 608 3.95 9.87 5.81
CA PHE A 608 4.00 9.97 4.36
C PHE A 608 5.29 9.36 3.82
N HIS A 609 5.20 8.68 2.68
CA HIS A 609 6.37 8.13 2.01
C HIS A 609 6.18 8.11 0.50
N ILE A 610 7.00 8.85 -0.25
CA ILE A 610 6.82 9.02 -1.70
C ILE A 610 6.90 7.68 -2.44
N THR A 611 7.85 6.82 -2.07
CA THR A 611 8.21 5.60 -2.80
C THR A 611 7.86 4.30 -2.06
N ARG A 612 6.86 4.35 -1.17
CA ARG A 612 6.30 3.15 -0.52
C ARG A 612 5.28 2.55 -1.48
N PHE A 613 5.36 1.24 -1.70
CA PHE A 613 4.46 0.53 -2.59
C PHE A 613 3.76 -0.63 -1.87
N VAL A 614 2.43 -0.65 -1.97
CA VAL A 614 1.57 -1.76 -1.58
C VAL A 614 0.72 -2.14 -2.79
N PRO A 615 0.89 -3.34 -3.37
CA PRO A 615 0.19 -3.75 -4.58
C PRO A 615 -1.33 -3.59 -4.50
N GLY A 616 -1.90 -2.93 -5.49
CA GLY A 616 -3.34 -2.70 -5.65
C GLY A 616 -3.98 -1.80 -4.59
N ARG A 617 -3.21 -1.20 -3.67
CA ARG A 617 -3.74 -0.44 -2.52
C ARG A 617 -3.09 0.94 -2.40
N GLU A 618 -3.93 1.95 -2.28
CA GLU A 618 -3.53 3.36 -2.26
C GLU A 618 -4.06 4.05 -0.99
N GLY A 619 -3.32 5.04 -0.48
CA GLY A 619 -3.66 5.82 0.71
C GLY A 619 -2.46 5.99 1.65
N ASN A 620 -2.60 6.86 2.67
CA ASN A 620 -1.54 7.06 3.67
C ASN A 620 -1.19 5.73 4.36
N GLY A 621 0.10 5.39 4.40
CA GLY A 621 0.59 4.13 4.97
C GLY A 621 0.55 2.93 4.03
N LEU A 622 -0.06 3.09 2.85
CA LEU A 622 -0.12 2.11 1.75
C LEU A 622 0.77 2.60 0.61
N THR A 623 0.31 2.57 -0.63
CA THR A 623 0.91 3.42 -1.68
C THR A 623 0.34 4.82 -1.53
N ASP A 624 1.11 5.76 -1.00
CA ASP A 624 0.61 7.12 -0.76
C ASP A 624 0.08 7.77 -2.05
N ASN A 625 -1.10 8.39 -2.00
CA ASN A 625 -1.60 9.23 -3.09
C ASN A 625 -0.89 10.59 -3.02
N LEU A 626 -0.11 10.94 -4.05
CA LEU A 626 0.76 12.11 -4.00
C LEU A 626 -0.01 13.44 -3.97
N ASP A 627 -1.19 13.50 -4.60
CA ASP A 627 -2.06 14.67 -4.53
C ASP A 627 -2.60 14.86 -3.11
N ASP A 628 -3.17 13.81 -2.51
CA ASP A 628 -3.76 13.85 -1.16
C ASP A 628 -2.71 14.22 -0.09
N ILE A 629 -1.51 13.61 -0.14
CA ILE A 629 -0.47 13.93 0.85
C ILE A 629 0.01 15.37 0.69
N THR A 630 0.15 15.87 -0.55
CA THR A 630 0.64 17.24 -0.77
C THR A 630 -0.44 18.27 -0.48
N ASP A 631 -1.73 17.95 -0.66
CA ASP A 631 -2.85 18.75 -0.16
C ASP A 631 -2.84 18.78 1.38
N SER A 632 -2.60 17.63 2.03
CA SER A 632 -2.46 17.58 3.49
C SER A 632 -1.26 18.40 3.98
N MET A 633 -0.13 18.39 3.28
CA MET A 633 1.03 19.21 3.60
C MET A 633 0.76 20.69 3.37
N GLN A 634 0.13 21.06 2.26
CA GLN A 634 -0.19 22.45 1.94
C GLN A 634 -1.12 23.08 2.99
N ASN A 635 -2.08 22.31 3.49
CA ASN A 635 -3.05 22.77 4.48
C ASN A 635 -2.64 22.49 5.95
N GLY A 636 -1.65 21.62 6.16
CA GLY A 636 -1.16 21.22 7.49
C GLY A 636 0.13 21.93 7.91
N PRO A 637 0.72 21.53 9.05
CA PRO A 637 1.96 22.12 9.53
C PRO A 637 3.21 21.61 8.80
N VAL A 638 3.18 20.38 8.27
CA VAL A 638 4.29 19.79 7.51
C VAL A 638 4.45 20.47 6.16
N LYS A 639 5.58 21.16 5.94
CA LYS A 639 5.92 21.81 4.66
C LYS A 639 7.11 21.18 3.94
N ILE A 640 7.91 20.42 4.67
CA ILE A 640 9.15 19.82 4.17
C ILE A 640 9.06 18.31 4.34
N LEU A 641 9.26 17.57 3.26
CA LEU A 641 9.43 16.12 3.30
C LEU A 641 10.90 15.77 3.04
N ASP A 642 11.50 15.07 3.99
CA ASP A 642 12.90 14.64 3.96
C ASP A 642 12.97 13.16 3.58
N HIS A 643 13.41 12.89 2.35
CA HIS A 643 13.27 11.59 1.70
C HIS A 643 14.62 10.97 1.38
N ASN A 644 14.80 9.74 1.88
CA ASN A 644 15.83 8.79 1.46
C ASN A 644 15.18 7.50 0.94
N TYR A 645 15.92 6.72 0.14
CA TYR A 645 15.45 5.39 -0.27
C TYR A 645 15.44 4.40 0.90
N GLY A 646 14.61 3.35 0.80
CA GLY A 646 14.41 2.35 1.85
C GLY A 646 15.69 1.61 2.26
N LEU A 647 15.75 1.19 3.52
CA LEU A 647 16.83 0.34 4.03
C LEU A 647 16.75 -1.07 3.41
N TRP A 648 15.54 -1.61 3.32
CA TRP A 648 15.28 -2.92 2.73
C TRP A 648 14.06 -2.89 1.83
N TYR A 649 14.19 -3.54 0.69
CA TYR A 649 13.06 -3.86 -0.18
C TYR A 649 12.21 -4.98 0.46
N ASP A 650 12.85 -6.05 0.93
CA ASP A 650 12.19 -7.20 1.56
C ASP A 650 12.08 -7.03 3.09
N ARG A 651 10.84 -6.95 3.57
CA ARG A 651 10.53 -6.78 5.01
C ARG A 651 10.78 -8.05 5.84
N ARG A 652 11.15 -9.20 5.25
CA ARG A 652 11.69 -10.32 6.03
C ARG A 652 12.94 -9.92 6.80
N ARG A 653 13.68 -8.92 6.32
CA ARG A 653 14.89 -8.37 6.95
C ARG A 653 14.65 -7.57 8.23
N ASP A 654 13.39 -7.40 8.64
CA ASP A 654 13.03 -6.85 9.94
C ASP A 654 13.61 -7.63 11.12
N ASP A 655 13.89 -8.93 10.92
CA ASP A 655 14.61 -9.78 11.86
C ASP A 655 16.06 -9.31 12.11
N HIS A 656 16.57 -8.37 11.32
CA HIS A 656 17.95 -7.88 11.35
C HIS A 656 18.98 -9.01 11.19
N GLU A 657 18.64 -10.03 10.40
CA GLU A 657 19.54 -11.13 10.07
C GLU A 657 20.37 -10.86 8.81
N ARG A 658 21.48 -11.58 8.65
CA ARG A 658 22.40 -11.48 7.50
C ARG A 658 22.32 -12.66 6.53
N ILE A 659 21.48 -13.64 6.84
CA ILE A 659 21.35 -14.88 6.07
C ILE A 659 20.65 -14.66 4.73
N ARG A 660 21.00 -15.50 3.75
CA ARG A 660 20.34 -15.51 2.44
C ARG A 660 18.89 -15.99 2.61
N ARG A 661 17.94 -15.34 1.94
CA ARG A 661 16.56 -15.81 1.90
C ARG A 661 16.42 -17.00 0.94
N MET A 662 15.60 -17.97 1.31
CA MET A 662 15.49 -19.23 0.56
C MET A 662 14.85 -19.02 -0.83
N ASP A 663 13.95 -18.04 -0.94
CA ASP A 663 13.12 -17.74 -2.10
C ASP A 663 12.80 -16.25 -2.19
N GLY A 664 12.07 -15.86 -3.24
CA GLY A 664 11.58 -14.50 -3.45
C GLY A 664 10.27 -14.15 -2.73
N GLU A 665 9.89 -14.84 -1.65
CA GLU A 665 8.68 -14.54 -0.85
C GLU A 665 8.84 -13.26 0.01
N VAL A 666 9.10 -12.16 -0.67
CA VAL A 666 9.26 -10.82 -0.12
C VAL A 666 7.96 -10.27 0.46
N TRP A 667 8.04 -9.42 1.48
CA TRP A 667 6.85 -8.91 2.19
C TRP A 667 6.63 -7.41 1.96
N ALA A 668 5.38 -7.01 1.66
CA ALA A 668 4.97 -5.61 1.56
C ALA A 668 4.67 -4.99 2.95
N PRO A 669 4.73 -3.65 3.13
CA PRO A 669 4.99 -2.62 2.12
C PRO A 669 6.42 -2.66 1.59
N PHE A 670 6.57 -2.49 0.27
CA PHE A 670 7.87 -2.39 -0.38
C PHE A 670 8.37 -0.95 -0.31
N TYR A 671 9.56 -0.77 0.26
CA TYR A 671 10.28 0.49 0.22
C TYR A 671 11.19 0.47 -0.99
N GLU A 672 10.71 1.04 -2.09
CA GLU A 672 11.34 0.91 -3.40
C GLU A 672 12.72 1.57 -3.42
N LEU A 673 13.64 0.90 -4.11
CA LEU A 673 15.02 1.33 -4.28
C LEU A 673 15.22 2.00 -5.65
N PRO A 674 16.21 2.91 -5.80
CA PRO A 674 16.40 3.68 -7.03
C PRO A 674 16.95 2.87 -8.21
N PHE A 675 17.45 1.66 -7.98
CA PHE A 675 18.12 0.82 -8.97
C PHE A 675 17.20 -0.24 -9.56
N ALA A 676 17.42 -0.57 -10.83
CA ALA A 676 16.57 -1.52 -11.50
C ALA A 676 16.93 -2.98 -11.20
N ARG A 677 15.94 -3.86 -11.06
CA ARG A 677 16.14 -5.31 -11.17
C ARG A 677 16.51 -5.68 -12.61
N SER A 678 17.45 -6.61 -12.77
CA SER A 678 18.02 -7.01 -14.05
C SER A 678 17.26 -8.14 -14.75
N GLY A 679 16.46 -8.91 -14.00
CA GLY A 679 15.89 -10.18 -14.44
C GLY A 679 16.88 -11.35 -14.44
N GLN A 680 18.16 -11.09 -14.16
CA GLN A 680 19.26 -12.06 -14.22
C GLN A 680 19.71 -12.49 -12.82
N ASP A 681 20.17 -13.73 -12.71
CA ASP A 681 20.65 -14.36 -11.47
C ASP A 681 19.66 -14.24 -10.29
N LYS A 682 20.11 -14.57 -9.07
CA LYS A 682 19.36 -14.45 -7.82
C LYS A 682 20.17 -13.63 -6.81
N ALA A 683 19.56 -12.59 -6.26
CA ALA A 683 20.08 -11.75 -5.18
C ALA A 683 19.89 -12.41 -3.81
N TRP A 684 20.38 -11.76 -2.75
CA TRP A 684 20.35 -12.29 -1.38
C TRP A 684 18.94 -12.41 -0.77
N ASP A 685 18.00 -11.62 -1.29
CA ASP A 685 16.56 -11.64 -0.96
C ASP A 685 15.75 -12.66 -1.78
N GLY A 686 16.38 -13.29 -2.78
CA GLY A 686 15.78 -14.33 -3.60
C GLY A 686 15.09 -13.86 -4.88
N LEU A 687 15.03 -12.56 -5.16
CA LEU A 687 14.61 -12.00 -6.46
C LEU A 687 15.82 -11.89 -7.41
N SER A 688 15.64 -11.39 -8.65
CA SER A 688 16.78 -11.16 -9.55
C SER A 688 17.78 -10.13 -9.00
N LYS A 689 19.04 -10.19 -9.46
CA LYS A 689 20.04 -9.17 -9.10
C LYS A 689 19.68 -7.80 -9.67
N TYR A 690 20.16 -6.74 -9.04
CA TYR A 690 20.08 -5.39 -9.57
C TYR A 690 21.06 -5.19 -10.74
N ASP A 691 20.66 -4.34 -11.68
CA ASP A 691 21.57 -3.64 -12.58
C ASP A 691 21.66 -2.20 -12.08
N ILE A 692 22.68 -1.89 -11.27
CA ILE A 692 22.81 -0.58 -10.59
C ILE A 692 23.25 0.55 -11.53
N THR A 693 23.51 0.26 -12.81
CA THR A 693 23.65 1.30 -13.85
C THR A 693 22.32 1.58 -14.57
N LYS A 694 21.25 0.85 -14.22
CA LYS A 694 19.87 1.11 -14.65
C LYS A 694 19.01 1.50 -13.45
N TYR A 695 17.92 2.21 -13.73
CA TYR A 695 17.13 2.88 -12.70
C TYR A 695 15.69 2.38 -12.64
N ASN A 696 15.16 2.31 -11.42
CA ASN A 696 13.77 1.97 -11.16
C ASN A 696 12.86 3.12 -11.62
N LEU A 697 12.20 2.96 -12.78
CA LEU A 697 11.44 4.04 -13.38
C LEU A 697 10.28 4.52 -12.50
N TRP A 698 9.62 3.61 -11.77
CA TRP A 698 8.53 3.96 -10.87
C TRP A 698 8.98 4.80 -9.67
N TYR A 699 10.12 4.45 -9.06
CA TYR A 699 10.72 5.22 -7.96
C TYR A 699 10.98 6.68 -8.38
N TRP A 700 11.62 6.85 -9.54
CA TRP A 700 12.03 8.16 -10.04
C TRP A 700 10.85 9.00 -10.56
N ASP A 701 9.88 8.37 -11.23
CA ASP A 701 8.64 9.03 -11.68
C ASP A 701 7.81 9.56 -10.50
N ARG A 702 7.75 8.83 -9.38
CA ARG A 702 7.03 9.28 -8.19
C ARG A 702 7.72 10.43 -7.48
N LEU A 703 9.05 10.40 -7.36
CA LEU A 703 9.81 11.55 -6.85
C LEU A 703 9.61 12.79 -7.73
N LYS A 704 9.65 12.61 -9.06
CA LYS A 704 9.39 13.69 -10.01
C LYS A 704 7.98 14.25 -9.85
N THR A 705 6.98 13.39 -9.75
CA THR A 705 5.58 13.78 -9.54
C THR A 705 5.40 14.55 -8.24
N PHE A 706 6.02 14.10 -7.14
CA PHE A 706 6.00 14.83 -5.88
C PHE A 706 6.66 16.20 -6.01
N ALA A 707 7.83 16.29 -6.66
CA ALA A 707 8.52 17.57 -6.86
C ALA A 707 7.68 18.56 -7.70
N ASN A 708 6.98 18.07 -8.73
CA ASN A 708 6.05 18.88 -9.52
C ASN A 708 4.90 19.43 -8.65
N LEU A 709 4.32 18.58 -7.79
CA LEU A 709 3.27 19.00 -6.86
C LEU A 709 3.81 19.96 -5.78
N ALA A 710 5.03 19.76 -5.32
CA ALA A 710 5.69 20.65 -4.37
C ALA A 710 5.90 22.05 -4.98
N ASP A 711 6.28 22.13 -6.26
CA ASP A 711 6.37 23.40 -7.00
C ASP A 711 5.02 24.08 -7.19
N GLN A 712 3.93 23.33 -7.35
CA GLN A 712 2.57 23.88 -7.42
C GLN A 712 2.11 24.43 -6.06
N LYS A 713 2.42 23.70 -4.99
CA LYS A 713 1.83 23.91 -3.66
C LYS A 713 2.74 24.68 -2.69
N GLY A 714 3.94 25.07 -3.13
CA GLY A 714 4.92 25.79 -2.31
C GLY A 714 5.58 24.94 -1.22
N LEU A 715 5.69 23.63 -1.45
CA LEU A 715 6.30 22.66 -0.51
C LEU A 715 7.77 22.42 -0.84
N VAL A 716 8.48 21.69 0.02
CA VAL A 716 9.91 21.38 -0.16
C VAL A 716 10.14 19.87 -0.10
N LEU A 717 10.90 19.36 -1.06
CA LEU A 717 11.50 18.03 -1.01
C LEU A 717 12.99 18.17 -0.66
N ILE A 718 13.42 17.56 0.44
CA ILE A 718 14.84 17.27 0.66
C ILE A 718 15.08 15.88 0.10
N HIS A 719 15.97 15.78 -0.89
CA HIS A 719 16.34 14.53 -1.54
C HIS A 719 17.73 14.10 -1.07
N GLU A 720 17.77 13.04 -0.27
CA GLU A 720 18.99 12.43 0.25
C GLU A 720 19.54 11.45 -0.79
N ASN A 721 20.63 11.84 -1.46
CA ASN A 721 21.17 11.06 -2.58
C ASN A 721 21.66 9.67 -2.16
N TYR A 722 22.34 9.59 -1.02
CA TYR A 722 22.83 8.34 -0.44
C TYR A 722 22.17 8.07 0.91
N PHE A 723 22.22 6.81 1.34
CA PHE A 723 21.83 6.43 2.69
C PHE A 723 22.94 5.58 3.33
N GLN A 724 23.81 6.25 4.10
CA GLN A 724 25.05 5.67 4.61
C GLN A 724 24.80 4.49 5.58
N HIS A 725 23.63 4.46 6.23
CA HIS A 725 23.28 3.41 7.17
C HIS A 725 23.39 1.98 6.59
N ASN A 726 23.31 1.84 5.25
CA ASN A 726 23.48 0.58 4.53
C ASN A 726 24.90 -0.01 4.60
N ILE A 727 25.93 0.83 4.74
CA ILE A 727 27.33 0.43 4.59
C ILE A 727 28.10 0.39 5.91
N ILE A 728 27.45 0.74 7.02
CA ILE A 728 28.02 0.75 8.38
C ILE A 728 27.01 0.25 9.42
N GLU A 729 27.43 0.21 10.68
CA GLU A 729 26.62 -0.15 11.86
C GLU A 729 26.17 -1.62 11.96
N ALA A 730 25.46 -2.21 11.01
CA ALA A 730 24.97 -3.59 11.12
C ALA A 730 24.97 -4.35 9.80
N GLY A 731 25.40 -5.61 9.85
CA GLY A 731 25.53 -6.46 8.66
C GLY A 731 24.23 -6.71 7.92
N ALA A 732 23.09 -6.71 8.63
CA ALA A 732 21.76 -6.84 8.02
C ALA A 732 21.41 -5.67 7.09
N HIS A 733 21.90 -4.45 7.37
CA HIS A 733 21.68 -3.29 6.51
C HIS A 733 22.39 -3.48 5.15
N TYR A 734 23.57 -4.11 5.17
CA TYR A 734 24.37 -4.38 3.98
C TYR A 734 23.94 -5.65 3.23
N ALA A 735 23.27 -6.59 3.90
CA ALA A 735 22.97 -7.93 3.37
C ALA A 735 22.21 -7.88 2.03
N ASP A 736 21.17 -7.04 1.95
CA ASP A 736 20.34 -6.87 0.76
C ASP A 736 20.65 -5.56 0.00
N PHE A 737 21.73 -4.86 0.37
CA PHE A 737 22.11 -3.59 -0.25
C PHE A 737 22.44 -3.79 -1.74
N PRO A 738 21.85 -3.03 -2.68
CA PRO A 738 22.04 -3.28 -4.12
C PRO A 738 23.50 -3.25 -4.60
N TRP A 739 24.34 -2.41 -3.99
CA TRP A 739 25.73 -2.26 -4.43
C TRP A 739 26.64 -3.42 -4.01
N ARG A 740 26.20 -4.27 -3.07
CA ARG A 740 26.93 -5.47 -2.67
C ARG A 740 27.08 -6.40 -3.87
N THR A 741 28.28 -6.97 -4.06
CA THR A 741 28.61 -7.87 -5.19
C THR A 741 27.62 -9.02 -5.38
N ALA A 742 27.11 -9.62 -4.29
CA ALA A 742 26.10 -10.68 -4.38
C ALA A 742 24.73 -10.23 -4.93
N ASN A 743 24.43 -8.92 -4.91
CA ASN A 743 23.12 -8.37 -5.21
C ASN A 743 23.04 -7.64 -6.56
N ASN A 744 24.15 -7.46 -7.29
CA ASN A 744 24.14 -6.82 -8.61
C ASN A 744 24.98 -7.56 -9.65
N ILE A 745 24.74 -7.24 -10.92
CA ILE A 745 25.47 -7.79 -12.08
C ILE A 745 26.62 -6.90 -12.55
N ASN A 746 26.91 -5.81 -11.83
CA ASN A 746 27.80 -4.75 -12.29
C ASN A 746 29.24 -4.91 -11.78
N SER A 747 29.60 -5.97 -11.06
CA SER A 747 30.97 -6.22 -10.60
C SER A 747 31.59 -5.07 -9.79
N THR A 748 30.89 -4.60 -8.76
CA THR A 748 31.31 -3.47 -7.90
C THR A 748 32.63 -3.71 -7.12
N GLY A 749 33.07 -4.96 -7.03
CA GLY A 749 34.37 -5.32 -6.44
C GLY A 749 34.39 -5.34 -4.92
N PHE A 750 33.23 -5.35 -4.25
CA PHE A 750 33.18 -5.55 -2.80
C PHE A 750 33.45 -7.01 -2.43
N PRO A 751 34.14 -7.27 -1.29
CA PRO A 751 34.52 -8.61 -0.86
C PRO A 751 33.32 -9.51 -0.58
N GLU A 752 33.44 -10.77 -0.99
CA GLU A 752 32.56 -11.88 -0.63
C GLU A 752 33.42 -13.08 -0.18
N PRO A 753 33.04 -13.82 0.88
CA PRO A 753 31.94 -13.51 1.80
C PRO A 753 32.17 -12.18 2.52
N VAL A 754 31.08 -11.49 2.88
CA VAL A 754 31.14 -10.17 3.51
C VAL A 754 31.98 -10.23 4.80
N PRO A 755 32.96 -9.33 5.00
CA PRO A 755 33.82 -9.32 6.18
C PRO A 755 33.10 -8.70 7.38
N TYR A 756 32.11 -9.41 7.94
CA TYR A 756 31.39 -8.95 9.13
C TYR A 756 32.31 -8.93 10.36
N ALA A 757 32.31 -7.83 11.10
CA ALA A 757 33.02 -7.72 12.36
C ALA A 757 32.21 -8.33 13.50
N GLY A 758 32.73 -9.40 14.09
CA GLY A 758 32.13 -10.09 15.25
C GLY A 758 30.69 -10.55 14.97
N ASP A 759 30.44 -11.06 13.76
CA ASP A 759 29.15 -11.59 13.31
C ASP A 759 27.97 -10.61 13.29
N LYS A 760 28.14 -9.32 13.60
CA LYS A 760 27.01 -8.37 13.65
C LYS A 760 27.28 -7.07 12.90
N ARG A 761 28.52 -6.58 12.94
CA ARG A 761 28.86 -5.23 12.49
C ARG A 761 29.43 -5.27 11.08
N ILE A 762 29.34 -4.14 10.40
CA ILE A 762 29.84 -3.97 9.03
C ILE A 762 30.50 -2.59 8.91
N PHE A 763 31.56 -2.51 8.11
CA PHE A 763 32.36 -1.31 7.89
C PHE A 763 32.82 -1.27 6.42
N MET A 764 31.94 -0.83 5.53
CA MET A 764 32.22 -0.74 4.08
C MET A 764 32.44 0.69 3.59
N ALA A 765 32.35 1.69 4.47
CA ALA A 765 32.44 3.11 4.09
C ALA A 765 33.72 3.47 3.33
N GLU A 766 34.89 3.03 3.79
CA GLU A 766 36.17 3.31 3.11
C GLU A 766 36.18 2.77 1.67
N GLN A 767 35.72 1.53 1.48
CA GLN A 767 35.67 0.89 0.16
C GLN A 767 34.59 1.50 -0.75
N PHE A 768 33.44 1.86 -0.17
CA PHE A 768 32.32 2.44 -0.90
C PHE A 768 32.64 3.86 -1.36
N TYR A 769 33.29 4.66 -0.53
CA TYR A 769 33.68 6.03 -0.86
C TYR A 769 35.04 6.13 -1.56
N ASP A 770 35.69 5.00 -1.90
CA ASP A 770 36.92 4.98 -2.67
C ASP A 770 36.67 5.27 -4.16
N ILE A 771 37.00 6.50 -4.56
CA ILE A 771 36.89 7.00 -5.93
C ILE A 771 38.14 6.74 -6.78
N SER A 772 39.20 6.12 -6.23
CA SER A 772 40.37 5.73 -7.03
C SER A 772 40.08 4.53 -7.92
N ASN A 773 39.09 3.72 -7.56
CA ASN A 773 38.56 2.67 -8.42
C ASN A 773 37.71 3.28 -9.55
N GLU A 774 38.22 3.26 -10.78
CA GLU A 774 37.60 3.90 -11.94
C GLU A 774 36.17 3.40 -12.21
N HIS A 775 35.93 2.10 -12.02
CA HIS A 775 34.64 1.48 -12.25
C HIS A 775 33.59 1.93 -11.23
N ARG A 776 33.91 1.88 -9.92
CA ARG A 776 33.02 2.41 -8.87
C ARG A 776 32.79 3.90 -9.04
N ARG A 777 33.85 4.67 -9.35
CA ARG A 777 33.77 6.10 -9.61
C ARG A 777 32.78 6.41 -10.74
N ALA A 778 32.78 5.63 -11.83
CA ALA A 778 31.84 5.80 -12.93
C ALA A 778 30.38 5.55 -12.50
N ILE A 779 30.13 4.52 -11.68
CA ILE A 779 28.79 4.22 -11.16
C ILE A 779 28.31 5.34 -10.21
N HIS A 780 29.15 5.81 -9.30
CA HIS A 780 28.82 6.95 -8.44
C HIS A 780 28.51 8.20 -9.26
N LYS A 781 29.35 8.54 -10.26
CA LYS A 781 29.14 9.70 -11.13
C LYS A 781 27.80 9.60 -11.85
N ALA A 782 27.48 8.44 -12.44
CA ALA A 782 26.20 8.23 -13.11
C ALA A 782 25.01 8.38 -12.16
N TYR A 783 25.10 7.79 -10.95
CA TYR A 783 24.02 7.88 -9.96
C TYR A 783 23.80 9.32 -9.45
N ILE A 784 24.87 10.06 -9.15
CA ILE A 784 24.77 11.48 -8.76
C ILE A 784 24.07 12.27 -9.85
N ARG A 785 24.48 12.09 -11.11
CA ARG A 785 23.83 12.77 -12.24
C ARG A 785 22.37 12.38 -12.38
N LYS A 786 22.01 11.11 -12.22
CA LYS A 786 20.60 10.68 -12.22
C LYS A 786 19.78 11.40 -11.15
N CYS A 787 20.32 11.59 -9.95
CA CYS A 787 19.65 12.35 -8.90
C CYS A 787 19.35 13.79 -9.33
N LEU A 788 20.27 14.45 -10.04
CA LEU A 788 20.08 15.82 -10.55
C LEU A 788 19.10 15.85 -11.73
N GLU A 789 19.32 14.99 -12.72
CA GLU A 789 18.54 14.90 -13.97
C GLU A 789 17.07 14.60 -13.72
N ASN A 790 16.74 13.81 -12.69
CA ASN A 790 15.34 13.48 -12.39
C ASN A 790 14.49 14.73 -12.11
N PHE A 791 15.08 15.73 -11.46
CA PHE A 791 14.38 16.94 -11.03
C PHE A 791 14.58 18.11 -11.99
N ASP A 792 14.98 17.83 -13.23
CA ASP A 792 15.09 18.85 -14.27
C ASP A 792 13.80 19.68 -14.43
N GLY A 793 13.90 21.00 -14.28
CA GLY A 793 12.75 21.91 -14.32
C GLY A 793 11.97 22.04 -13.02
N ASN A 794 12.37 21.34 -11.94
CA ASN A 794 11.81 21.58 -10.60
C ASN A 794 12.64 22.59 -9.82
N SER A 795 11.97 23.44 -9.05
CA SER A 795 12.64 24.36 -8.12
C SER A 795 12.56 23.90 -6.67
N GLY A 796 11.56 23.09 -6.32
CA GLY A 796 11.23 22.71 -4.95
C GLY A 796 12.08 21.63 -4.31
N VAL A 797 13.28 21.37 -4.81
CA VAL A 797 14.13 20.25 -4.39
C VAL A 797 15.46 20.77 -3.85
N ILE A 798 15.84 20.27 -2.68
CA ILE A 798 17.17 20.46 -2.09
C ILE A 798 17.91 19.13 -2.20
N GLN A 799 19.09 19.16 -2.82
CA GLN A 799 19.96 17.99 -2.94
C GLN A 799 20.91 17.95 -1.75
N LEU A 800 20.83 16.88 -0.96
CA LEU A 800 21.80 16.57 0.09
C LEU A 800 22.59 15.33 -0.29
N ILE A 801 23.83 15.23 0.21
CA ILE A 801 24.68 14.08 -0.10
C ILE A 801 24.09 12.79 0.47
N GLY A 802 23.48 12.80 1.64
CA GLY A 802 22.80 11.63 2.16
C GLY A 802 22.38 11.68 3.63
N ALA A 803 21.43 10.79 3.94
CA ALA A 803 20.97 10.53 5.30
C ALA A 803 21.99 9.70 6.08
N GLU A 804 22.10 9.97 7.38
CA GLU A 804 23.07 9.36 8.31
C GLU A 804 24.54 9.51 7.85
N PHE A 805 24.86 10.58 7.11
CA PHE A 805 26.15 10.75 6.42
C PHE A 805 27.24 11.37 7.32
N THR A 806 28.23 10.55 7.64
CA THR A 806 29.50 10.92 8.33
C THR A 806 30.71 10.52 7.48
N GLY A 807 30.53 10.53 6.15
CA GLY A 807 31.52 10.11 5.17
C GLY A 807 32.74 11.04 5.08
N PRO A 808 33.75 10.65 4.30
CA PRO A 808 35.03 11.36 4.22
C PRO A 808 34.97 12.58 3.30
N LEU A 809 35.84 13.57 3.57
CA LEU A 809 35.95 14.81 2.80
C LEU A 809 36.15 14.59 1.29
N HIS A 810 37.02 13.66 0.89
CA HIS A 810 37.34 13.45 -0.53
C HIS A 810 36.13 12.99 -1.35
N PHE A 811 35.19 12.28 -0.73
CA PHE A 811 33.95 11.87 -1.41
C PHE A 811 32.96 13.02 -1.53
N VAL A 812 32.88 13.91 -0.53
CA VAL A 812 32.09 15.15 -0.61
C VAL A 812 32.63 16.07 -1.71
N GLN A 813 33.96 16.20 -1.81
CA GLN A 813 34.61 16.91 -2.91
C GLN A 813 34.21 16.31 -4.27
N PHE A 814 34.31 14.99 -4.43
CA PHE A 814 33.90 14.31 -5.66
C PHE A 814 32.41 14.52 -6.00
N TRP A 815 31.53 14.50 -4.99
CA TRP A 815 30.10 14.76 -5.19
C TRP A 815 29.85 16.19 -5.70
N ILE A 816 30.46 17.19 -5.08
CA ILE A 816 30.38 18.60 -5.50
C ILE A 816 30.98 18.80 -6.90
N ASP A 817 32.15 18.21 -7.16
CA ASP A 817 32.84 18.33 -8.45
C ASP A 817 32.00 17.71 -9.57
N THR A 818 31.33 16.58 -9.30
CA THR A 818 30.39 15.95 -10.25
C THR A 818 29.18 16.85 -10.53
N ILE A 819 28.64 17.53 -9.51
CA ILE A 819 27.56 18.51 -9.69
C ILE A 819 28.05 19.67 -10.55
N LYS A 820 29.18 20.28 -10.21
CA LYS A 820 29.80 21.39 -10.95
C LYS A 820 30.00 21.04 -12.43
N GLU A 821 30.45 19.83 -12.73
CA GLU A 821 30.55 19.31 -14.10
C GLU A 821 29.18 19.25 -14.79
N TRP A 822 28.15 18.70 -14.12
CA TRP A 822 26.80 18.62 -14.64
C TRP A 822 26.15 19.99 -14.87
N GLU A 823 26.35 20.96 -13.97
CA GLU A 823 25.86 22.33 -14.12
C GLU A 823 26.50 23.02 -15.32
N LYS A 824 27.81 22.86 -15.48
CA LYS A 824 28.55 23.39 -16.63
C LYS A 824 28.05 22.80 -17.96
N GLU A 825 27.72 21.51 -17.98
CA GLU A 825 27.24 20.81 -19.18
C GLU A 825 25.78 21.15 -19.54
N THR A 826 24.94 21.35 -18.52
CA THR A 826 23.47 21.49 -18.71
C THR A 826 22.97 22.93 -18.62
N GLY A 827 23.75 23.84 -18.02
CA GLY A 827 23.34 25.21 -17.70
C GLY A 827 22.29 25.32 -16.60
N LYS A 828 22.05 24.23 -15.85
CA LYS A 828 21.04 24.16 -14.79
C LYS A 828 21.72 24.21 -13.43
N HIS A 829 21.02 24.72 -12.43
CA HIS A 829 21.53 24.89 -11.06
C HIS A 829 20.45 24.51 -10.04
N PRO A 830 20.48 23.28 -9.48
CA PRO A 830 19.61 22.87 -8.38
C PRO A 830 20.13 23.44 -7.05
N ILE A 831 19.28 23.47 -6.02
CA ILE A 831 19.73 23.92 -4.69
C ILE A 831 20.56 22.81 -4.04
N ILE A 832 21.84 23.09 -3.81
CA ILE A 832 22.79 22.16 -3.22
C ILE A 832 22.99 22.47 -1.74
N GLY A 833 22.68 21.49 -0.89
CA GLY A 833 22.87 21.60 0.55
C GLY A 833 24.05 20.77 1.07
N LEU A 834 24.80 21.35 2.01
CA LEU A 834 25.92 20.72 2.69
C LEU A 834 25.49 20.22 4.08
N SER A 835 25.14 18.94 4.18
CA SER A 835 24.74 18.25 5.42
C SER A 835 25.78 17.18 5.76
N VAL A 836 26.83 17.56 6.47
CA VAL A 836 28.00 16.71 6.79
C VAL A 836 28.53 17.01 8.20
N THR A 837 29.57 16.29 8.65
CA THR A 837 30.25 16.60 9.92
C THR A 837 30.96 17.96 9.86
N LYS A 838 31.17 18.60 11.02
CA LYS A 838 31.69 19.98 11.08
C LYS A 838 33.02 20.17 10.37
N ASP A 839 33.95 19.23 10.55
CA ASP A 839 35.28 19.25 9.94
C ASP A 839 35.22 19.23 8.40
N VAL A 840 34.35 18.39 7.84
CA VAL A 840 34.12 18.29 6.40
C VAL A 840 33.38 19.52 5.89
N GLN A 841 32.39 20.01 6.64
CA GLN A 841 31.63 21.21 6.30
C GLN A 841 32.56 22.43 6.18
N ASP A 842 33.38 22.66 7.20
CA ASP A 842 34.30 23.80 7.24
C ASP A 842 35.37 23.68 6.15
N ALA A 843 35.91 22.49 5.90
CA ALA A 843 36.88 22.28 4.83
C ALA A 843 36.32 22.57 3.42
N ILE A 844 35.06 22.22 3.15
CA ILE A 844 34.40 22.55 1.87
C ILE A 844 34.11 24.04 1.76
N LEU A 845 33.67 24.68 2.85
CA LEU A 845 33.34 26.10 2.85
C LEU A 845 34.56 27.01 2.78
N ASP A 846 35.73 26.54 3.25
CA ASP A 846 37.00 27.24 3.13
C ASP A 846 37.67 27.04 1.75
N ASP A 847 37.14 26.15 0.89
CA ASP A 847 37.53 25.98 -0.53
C ASP A 847 36.58 26.80 -1.43
N PRO A 848 37.00 27.96 -1.97
CA PRO A 848 36.12 28.85 -2.73
C PRO A 848 35.52 28.20 -3.97
N GLU A 849 36.24 27.27 -4.63
CA GLU A 849 35.74 26.65 -5.85
C GLU A 849 34.56 25.72 -5.62
N ARG A 850 34.54 25.04 -4.47
CA ARG A 850 33.48 24.10 -4.07
C ARG A 850 32.40 24.80 -3.25
N ALA A 851 32.78 25.75 -2.41
CA ALA A 851 31.85 26.59 -1.68
C ALA A 851 30.89 27.35 -2.61
N ASN A 852 31.32 27.72 -3.82
CA ASN A 852 30.47 28.37 -4.83
C ASN A 852 29.36 27.48 -5.39
N VAL A 853 29.48 26.16 -5.28
CA VAL A 853 28.43 25.21 -5.70
C VAL A 853 27.38 25.01 -4.59
N VAL A 854 27.72 25.35 -3.33
CA VAL A 854 26.85 25.15 -2.17
C VAL A 854 25.95 26.37 -1.94
N ASP A 855 24.64 26.16 -1.95
CA ASP A 855 23.63 27.20 -1.70
C ASP A 855 23.19 27.25 -0.24
N LEU A 856 23.24 26.09 0.42
CA LEU A 856 22.65 25.88 1.73
C LEU A 856 23.60 25.09 2.64
N ILE A 857 23.68 25.51 3.90
CA ILE A 857 24.45 24.84 4.95
C ILE A 857 23.46 24.19 5.93
N ASP A 858 23.60 22.90 6.19
CA ASP A 858 22.77 22.18 7.17
C ASP A 858 23.60 21.75 8.39
N ILE A 859 23.25 22.30 9.54
CA ILE A 859 23.82 21.93 10.83
C ILE A 859 23.06 20.72 11.36
N ARG A 860 23.52 19.51 10.99
CA ARG A 860 22.88 18.24 11.34
C ARG A 860 23.74 17.34 12.21
N TYR A 861 24.96 17.03 11.76
CA TYR A 861 25.82 16.02 12.41
C TYR A 861 26.79 16.60 13.43
N TRP A 862 26.55 17.84 13.87
CA TRP A 862 27.30 18.54 14.91
C TRP A 862 26.40 19.61 15.53
N HIS A 863 26.67 19.99 16.78
CA HIS A 863 25.97 21.09 17.44
C HIS A 863 26.76 21.67 18.60
N TYR A 864 26.46 22.91 18.98
CA TYR A 864 26.89 23.46 20.27
C TYR A 864 25.98 22.93 21.39
N GLN A 865 26.60 22.42 22.43
CA GLN A 865 25.94 21.89 23.62
C GLN A 865 25.57 23.05 24.56
N ALA A 866 24.62 22.84 25.47
CA ALA A 866 24.16 23.89 26.39
C ALA A 866 25.25 24.48 27.30
N ASP A 867 26.39 23.80 27.46
CA ASP A 867 27.57 24.32 28.18
C ASP A 867 28.53 25.13 27.29
N GLY A 868 28.16 25.37 26.04
CA GLY A 868 28.91 26.14 25.03
C GLY A 868 29.99 25.35 24.29
N THR A 869 30.25 24.09 24.66
CA THR A 869 31.21 23.21 23.97
C THR A 869 30.60 22.61 22.70
N ALA A 870 31.43 22.26 21.71
CA ALA A 870 30.96 21.65 20.46
C ALA A 870 30.93 20.12 20.56
N TYR A 871 29.81 19.51 20.19
CA TYR A 871 29.76 18.13 19.72
C TYR A 871 30.06 18.14 18.22
N ALA A 872 31.26 17.71 17.84
CA ALA A 872 31.73 17.73 16.45
C ALA A 872 32.44 16.41 16.09
N PRO A 873 31.68 15.33 15.82
CA PRO A 873 32.20 14.12 15.20
C PRO A 873 33.06 14.43 13.97
N GLN A 874 34.10 13.62 13.73
CA GLN A 874 34.95 13.76 12.54
C GLN A 874 34.43 12.89 11.39
N GLY A 875 34.49 13.43 10.18
CA GLY A 875 34.10 12.71 8.97
C GLY A 875 35.11 11.61 8.62
N GLY A 876 34.67 10.62 7.85
CA GLY A 876 35.56 9.59 7.29
C GLY A 876 36.08 8.55 8.30
N GLN A 877 35.59 8.56 9.54
CA GLN A 877 35.99 7.59 10.57
C GLN A 877 35.22 6.25 10.48
N SER A 878 34.36 6.07 9.48
CA SER A 878 33.54 4.87 9.28
C SER A 878 32.63 4.52 10.47
N LEU A 879 32.10 5.54 11.17
CA LEU A 879 31.18 5.39 12.29
C LEU A 879 29.85 6.09 12.01
N ALA A 880 28.73 5.42 12.28
CA ALA A 880 27.41 6.02 12.13
C ALA A 880 27.20 7.14 13.17
N PRO A 881 26.31 8.12 12.92
CA PRO A 881 25.97 9.17 13.90
C PRO A 881 25.70 8.59 15.30
N ARG A 882 24.93 7.50 15.38
CA ARG A 882 24.63 6.82 16.64
C ARG A 882 25.85 6.19 17.31
N GLN A 883 26.84 5.74 16.55
CA GLN A 883 28.09 5.22 17.10
C GLN A 883 28.98 6.35 17.63
N HIS A 884 29.08 7.46 16.91
CA HIS A 884 29.75 8.67 17.40
C HIS A 884 29.10 9.18 18.69
N ALA A 885 27.77 9.24 18.75
CA ALA A 885 27.03 9.68 19.93
C ALA A 885 27.35 8.80 21.17
N ARG A 886 27.54 7.49 21.00
CA ARG A 886 27.95 6.61 22.13
C ARG A 886 29.36 6.90 22.65
N LEU A 887 30.28 7.29 21.77
CA LEU A 887 31.67 7.60 22.13
C LEU A 887 31.81 8.98 22.77
N LEU A 888 31.23 9.98 22.13
CA LEU A 888 31.38 11.39 22.50
C LEU A 888 30.32 11.87 23.51
N LYS A 889 29.26 11.08 23.72
CA LYS A 889 28.19 11.32 24.71
C LYS A 889 27.63 12.75 24.65
N PRO A 890 27.04 13.16 23.49
CA PRO A 890 26.54 14.51 23.33
C PRO A 890 25.47 14.84 24.37
N LYS A 891 25.51 16.07 24.84
CA LYS A 891 24.51 16.70 25.70
C LYS A 891 23.49 17.45 24.83
N LYS A 892 22.38 17.80 25.47
CA LYS A 892 21.35 18.66 24.87
C LYS A 892 21.93 20.04 24.51
N THR A 893 21.41 20.62 23.43
CA THR A 893 21.64 22.02 23.06
C THR A 893 20.70 22.96 23.85
N SER A 894 20.77 24.27 23.58
CA SER A 894 19.88 25.30 24.12
C SER A 894 19.47 26.29 23.04
N PHE A 895 18.49 27.16 23.33
CA PHE A 895 18.07 28.22 22.40
C PHE A 895 19.25 29.10 21.98
N GLU A 896 20.07 29.52 22.94
CA GLU A 896 21.24 30.39 22.74
C GLU A 896 22.28 29.73 21.81
N GLU A 897 22.50 28.43 21.97
CA GLU A 897 23.53 27.70 21.24
C GLU A 897 23.06 27.24 19.86
N VAL A 898 21.76 26.99 19.66
CA VAL A 898 21.16 26.87 18.31
C VAL A 898 21.24 28.21 17.58
N TYR A 899 20.86 29.31 18.24
CA TYR A 899 20.97 30.64 17.66
C TYR A 899 22.42 30.95 17.25
N ARG A 900 23.39 30.64 18.13
CA ARG A 900 24.82 30.80 17.85
C ARG A 900 25.24 29.98 16.63
N ALA A 901 24.91 28.69 16.59
CA ALA A 901 25.30 27.81 15.50
C ALA A 901 24.83 28.35 14.14
N VAL A 902 23.55 28.74 14.05
CA VAL A 902 22.96 29.24 12.80
C VAL A 902 23.51 30.63 12.44
N SER A 903 23.54 31.57 13.39
CA SER A 903 23.98 32.95 13.12
C SER A 903 25.46 33.06 12.79
N GLU A 904 26.31 32.21 13.36
CA GLU A 904 27.76 32.16 13.06
C GLU A 904 27.99 31.88 11.57
N TYR A 905 27.36 30.85 11.02
CA TYR A 905 27.47 30.54 9.60
C TYR A 905 26.73 31.55 8.72
N LYS A 906 25.59 32.06 9.18
CA LYS A 906 24.85 33.10 8.46
C LYS A 906 25.66 34.40 8.32
N ILE A 907 26.46 34.75 9.32
CA ILE A 907 27.34 35.93 9.28
C ILE A 907 28.58 35.65 8.43
N LYS A 908 29.18 34.44 8.55
CA LYS A 908 30.37 34.06 7.76
C LYS A 908 30.05 33.92 6.26
N PHE A 909 28.86 33.42 5.91
CA PHE A 909 28.40 33.16 4.54
C PHE A 909 27.00 33.79 4.28
N PRO A 910 26.92 35.13 4.20
CA PRO A 910 25.64 35.85 4.14
C PRO A 910 24.79 35.56 2.90
N GLU A 911 25.41 35.10 1.81
CA GLU A 911 24.78 34.72 0.56
C GLU A 911 24.14 33.32 0.59
N LYS A 912 24.52 32.46 1.54
CA LYS A 912 24.03 31.08 1.67
C LYS A 912 22.86 31.00 2.64
N ALA A 913 21.94 30.07 2.38
CA ALA A 913 20.93 29.69 3.36
C ALA A 913 21.57 28.83 4.46
N VAL A 914 21.08 28.95 5.69
CA VAL A 914 21.48 28.07 6.80
C VAL A 914 20.23 27.42 7.36
N ILE A 915 20.25 26.10 7.53
CA ILE A 915 19.21 25.34 8.22
C ILE A 915 19.83 24.59 9.39
N TYR A 916 19.01 24.22 10.36
CA TYR A 916 19.43 23.44 11.52
C TYR A 916 18.59 22.18 11.61
N SER A 917 19.25 21.03 11.57
CA SER A 917 18.62 19.71 11.57
C SER A 917 19.23 18.78 12.61
N GLY A 918 19.98 19.32 13.57
CA GLY A 918 20.54 18.58 14.70
C GLY A 918 19.45 18.05 15.64
N ASP A 919 19.86 17.25 16.62
CA ASP A 919 18.94 16.62 17.57
C ASP A 919 17.98 17.64 18.21
N SER A 920 16.68 17.30 18.23
CA SER A 920 15.59 18.14 18.76
C SER A 920 15.39 19.49 18.05
N TYR A 921 15.77 19.63 16.76
CA TYR A 921 15.60 20.86 16.00
C TYR A 921 14.16 21.44 16.05
N ASP A 922 13.16 20.56 16.10
CA ASP A 922 11.74 20.86 16.20
C ASP A 922 11.37 21.65 17.46
N SER A 923 12.17 21.55 18.51
CA SER A 923 11.99 22.31 19.75
C SER A 923 12.57 23.74 19.69
N PHE A 924 13.27 24.10 18.60
CA PHE A 924 14.05 25.33 18.51
C PHE A 924 13.72 26.22 17.30
N GLY A 925 12.54 26.06 16.69
CA GLY A 925 12.11 26.83 15.52
C GLY A 925 12.36 28.34 15.62
N TRP A 926 12.00 28.97 16.74
CA TRP A 926 12.23 30.40 16.97
C TRP A 926 13.72 30.77 17.08
N ALA A 927 14.56 29.92 17.66
CA ALA A 927 16.01 30.15 17.71
C ALA A 927 16.62 30.13 16.32
N ILE A 928 16.21 29.14 15.51
CA ILE A 928 16.65 28.98 14.11
C ILE A 928 16.23 30.21 13.30
N LEU A 929 14.95 30.59 13.37
CA LEU A 929 14.44 31.74 12.62
C LEU A 929 15.14 33.05 13.03
N MET A 930 15.22 33.34 14.33
CA MET A 930 15.82 34.58 14.82
C MET A 930 17.32 34.68 14.52
N ALA A 931 18.00 33.55 14.34
CA ALA A 931 19.40 33.51 13.93
C ALA A 931 19.61 33.72 12.41
N GLY A 932 18.54 33.91 11.64
CA GLY A 932 18.59 34.03 10.19
C GLY A 932 18.51 32.70 9.45
N GLY A 933 18.07 31.63 10.13
CA GLY A 933 17.96 30.28 9.58
C GLY A 933 16.66 30.05 8.82
N SER A 934 16.76 29.32 7.71
CA SER A 934 15.64 28.92 6.86
C SER A 934 15.04 27.57 7.28
N LEU A 935 13.85 27.24 6.77
CA LEU A 935 13.15 25.96 7.03
C LEU A 935 12.95 25.64 8.51
N SER A 936 12.77 26.66 9.34
CA SER A 936 12.40 26.49 10.74
C SER A 936 10.92 26.13 10.87
N ASN A 937 10.56 25.42 11.93
CA ASN A 937 9.17 25.14 12.27
C ASN A 937 8.53 26.24 13.15
N ALA A 938 9.11 27.44 13.18
CA ALA A 938 8.42 28.61 13.73
C ALA A 938 7.15 28.87 12.94
N ASP A 939 6.07 29.25 13.61
CA ASP A 939 4.75 29.43 13.01
C ASP A 939 4.11 30.75 13.43
N LEU A 940 2.83 30.94 13.08
CA LEU A 940 2.01 32.07 13.54
C LEU A 940 2.51 33.46 13.10
N ILE A 941 3.31 33.51 12.03
CA ILE A 941 3.74 34.73 11.35
C ILE A 941 2.87 34.93 10.11
N ASP A 942 2.33 36.14 9.92
CA ASP A 942 1.53 36.46 8.75
C ASP A 942 2.39 36.57 7.48
N LYS A 943 1.76 36.32 6.33
CA LYS A 943 2.43 36.32 5.03
C LYS A 943 3.14 37.64 4.69
N ALA A 944 2.62 38.78 5.10
CA ALA A 944 3.28 40.06 4.81
C ALA A 944 4.62 40.15 5.58
N THR A 945 4.62 39.73 6.84
CA THR A 945 5.84 39.63 7.65
C THR A 945 6.83 38.60 7.09
N LEU A 946 6.37 37.41 6.65
CA LEU A 946 7.23 36.40 6.02
C LEU A 946 7.98 36.93 4.79
N ASN A 947 7.32 37.74 3.96
CA ASN A 947 7.95 38.36 2.79
C ASN A 947 9.05 39.35 3.19
N LEU A 948 8.84 40.10 4.28
CA LEU A 948 9.78 41.11 4.75
C LEU A 948 11.02 40.49 5.42
N ILE A 949 10.88 39.32 6.05
CA ILE A 949 12.00 38.61 6.71
C ILE A 949 13.12 38.28 5.72
N SER A 950 12.80 38.00 4.45
CA SER A 950 13.81 37.74 3.39
C SER A 950 14.83 38.87 3.18
N GLY A 951 14.54 40.09 3.66
CA GLY A 951 15.44 41.25 3.64
C GLY A 951 16.08 41.58 4.98
N THR A 952 15.94 40.73 6.00
CA THR A 952 16.42 40.99 7.36
C THR A 952 17.75 40.29 7.67
N LYS A 953 18.44 40.78 8.69
CA LYS A 953 19.65 40.20 9.28
C LYS A 953 19.47 39.95 10.78
N PRO A 954 20.06 38.88 11.33
CA PRO A 954 20.01 38.60 12.76
C PRO A 954 20.83 39.61 13.57
N PHE A 955 20.32 40.01 14.73
CA PHE A 955 21.00 40.87 15.70
C PHE A 955 20.52 40.59 17.13
N LEU A 956 21.28 41.08 18.12
CA LEU A 956 20.98 40.91 19.55
C LEU A 956 20.67 42.28 20.19
N PRO A 957 19.39 42.62 20.44
CA PRO A 957 18.99 43.93 20.96
C PRO A 957 19.67 44.35 22.28
N ALA A 958 19.94 43.39 23.17
CA ALA A 958 20.50 43.64 24.50
C ALA A 958 21.71 42.74 24.83
N GLY A 959 22.37 42.19 23.80
CA GLY A 959 23.53 41.30 23.94
C GLY A 959 23.18 39.83 24.21
N LYS A 960 24.20 38.96 24.18
CA LYS A 960 24.06 37.48 24.12
C LYS A 960 23.27 36.87 25.30
N ASN A 961 23.38 37.45 26.50
CA ASN A 961 22.81 36.87 27.73
C ASN A 961 21.41 37.40 28.07
N ALA A 962 20.89 38.36 27.30
CA ALA A 962 19.62 39.02 27.62
C ALA A 962 18.37 38.23 27.22
N LYS A 963 18.53 37.11 26.49
CA LYS A 963 17.42 36.30 25.93
C LYS A 963 16.44 37.13 25.07
N GLN A 964 17.00 38.12 24.38
CA GLN A 964 16.31 38.97 23.43
C GLN A 964 17.02 38.83 22.09
N TYR A 965 16.26 38.47 21.06
CA TYR A 965 16.77 38.18 19.72
C TYR A 965 15.99 38.98 18.70
N GLY A 966 16.62 39.32 17.58
CA GLY A 966 15.98 40.14 16.57
C GLY A 966 16.43 39.82 15.15
N LEU A 967 15.51 40.04 14.23
CA LEU A 967 15.75 40.17 12.80
C LEU A 967 15.47 41.61 12.41
N GLU A 968 16.42 42.29 11.76
CA GLU A 968 16.25 43.67 11.32
C GLU A 968 16.45 43.85 9.82
N ASN A 969 15.59 44.66 9.22
CA ASN A 969 15.85 45.41 8.01
C ASN A 969 15.80 46.88 8.42
N THR A 970 16.98 47.44 8.73
CA THR A 970 17.12 48.72 9.44
C THR A 970 16.24 49.82 8.81
N GLY A 971 15.40 50.43 9.65
CA GLY A 971 14.48 51.49 9.26
C GLY A 971 13.26 51.04 8.45
N LYS A 972 13.02 49.73 8.28
CA LYS A 972 11.87 49.17 7.56
C LYS A 972 11.08 48.18 8.40
N THR A 973 11.70 47.07 8.81
CA THR A 973 11.02 45.97 9.52
C THR A 973 11.92 45.40 10.60
N TYR A 974 11.32 45.05 11.73
CA TYR A 974 11.97 44.33 12.83
C TYR A 974 11.05 43.21 13.31
N VAL A 975 11.61 42.03 13.53
CA VAL A 975 10.92 40.90 14.18
C VAL A 975 11.76 40.51 15.38
N LEU A 976 11.19 40.62 16.58
CA LEU A 976 11.92 40.45 17.83
C LEU A 976 11.29 39.33 18.65
N TYR A 977 12.13 38.52 19.28
CA TYR A 977 11.72 37.48 20.22
C TYR A 977 12.27 37.83 21.61
N ASN A 978 11.37 38.07 22.56
CA ASN A 978 11.72 38.41 23.93
C ASN A 978 11.31 37.27 24.88
N ALA A 979 12.29 36.45 25.28
CA ALA A 979 12.14 35.40 26.29
C ALA A 979 12.59 35.83 27.70
N SER A 980 12.91 37.11 27.89
CA SER A 980 13.23 37.64 29.22
C SER A 980 12.02 38.30 29.88
N ALA A 981 12.16 38.57 31.18
CA ALA A 981 11.20 39.37 31.95
C ALA A 981 11.37 40.88 31.73
N GLU A 982 12.47 41.29 31.09
CA GLU A 982 12.82 42.69 30.90
C GLU A 982 12.13 43.28 29.67
N ALA A 983 11.93 44.60 29.70
CA ALA A 983 11.49 45.35 28.54
C ALA A 983 12.55 45.30 27.42
N LEU A 984 12.11 45.36 26.16
CA LEU A 984 13.00 45.40 25.01
C LEU A 984 13.24 46.85 24.59
N SER A 985 14.50 47.22 24.37
CA SER A 985 14.87 48.54 23.86
C SER A 985 15.31 48.44 22.40
N LEU A 986 14.66 49.17 21.51
CA LEU A 986 15.00 49.21 20.09
C LEU A 986 15.42 50.63 19.69
N ASP A 987 16.63 50.77 19.14
CA ASP A 987 17.12 52.06 18.66
C ASP A 987 16.56 52.36 17.25
N LEU A 988 15.60 53.29 17.18
CA LEU A 988 15.07 53.83 15.93
C LEU A 988 15.54 55.27 15.67
N SER A 989 16.57 55.74 16.37
CA SER A 989 17.08 57.13 16.26
C SER A 989 17.49 57.53 14.84
N LYS A 990 17.92 56.55 14.03
CA LYS A 990 18.33 56.74 12.63
C LYS A 990 17.22 56.46 11.61
N ALA A 991 16.03 56.09 12.07
CA ALA A 991 14.91 55.74 11.21
C ALA A 991 13.83 56.83 11.24
N THR A 992 13.44 57.37 10.09
CA THR A 992 12.39 58.39 9.99
C THR A 992 11.00 57.76 9.80
N GLY A 993 9.94 58.43 10.25
CA GLY A 993 8.54 58.01 10.05
C GLY A 993 7.90 57.37 11.29
N LYS A 994 6.77 56.70 11.10
CA LYS A 994 6.04 55.97 12.15
C LYS A 994 6.13 54.47 11.90
N PHE A 995 6.09 53.70 12.98
CA PHE A 995 6.11 52.24 12.94
C PHE A 995 4.89 51.69 13.66
N SER A 996 4.29 50.63 13.10
CA SER A 996 3.28 49.82 13.79
C SER A 996 4.01 48.73 14.58
N VAL A 997 3.63 48.55 15.84
CA VAL A 997 4.12 47.48 16.72
C VAL A 997 2.97 46.53 17.00
N LYS A 998 3.22 45.22 16.82
CA LYS A 998 2.29 44.15 17.17
C LYS A 998 3.00 43.13 18.05
N ILE A 999 2.49 42.94 19.26
CA ILE A 999 3.01 41.99 20.24
C ILE A 999 2.09 40.77 20.26
N LEU A 1000 2.68 39.60 20.07
CA LEU A 1000 2.02 38.31 19.92
C LEU A 1000 2.56 37.32 20.96
N ASN A 1001 1.72 36.40 21.41
CA ASN A 1001 2.18 35.20 22.10
C ASN A 1001 2.69 34.18 21.06
N PRO A 1002 3.98 33.80 21.09
CA PRO A 1002 4.58 32.94 20.07
C PRO A 1002 4.10 31.48 20.12
N LYS A 1003 3.35 31.06 21.15
CA LYS A 1003 2.81 29.70 21.27
C LYS A 1003 1.43 29.53 20.64
N ASN A 1004 0.66 30.60 20.50
CA ASN A 1004 -0.73 30.52 20.02
C ASN A 1004 -1.16 31.67 19.10
N GLY A 1005 -0.26 32.62 18.81
CA GLY A 1005 -0.49 33.73 17.89
C GLY A 1005 -1.43 34.79 18.43
N LYS A 1006 -1.86 34.70 19.71
CA LYS A 1006 -2.77 35.67 20.31
C LYS A 1006 -2.10 37.05 20.34
N VAL A 1007 -2.80 38.05 19.78
CA VAL A 1007 -2.40 39.45 19.89
C VAL A 1007 -2.53 39.89 21.34
N LEU A 1008 -1.41 40.29 21.93
CA LEU A 1008 -1.31 40.78 23.30
C LEU A 1008 -1.46 42.31 23.35
N LYS A 1009 -0.86 43.00 22.37
CA LYS A 1009 -0.89 44.47 22.27
C LYS A 1009 -0.61 44.93 20.85
N GLU A 1010 -1.24 46.03 20.44
CA GLU A 1010 -0.90 46.77 19.22
C GLU A 1010 -0.71 48.24 19.56
N GLU A 1011 0.34 48.87 19.02
CA GLU A 1011 0.60 50.29 19.22
C GLU A 1011 1.37 50.89 18.04
N LYS A 1012 1.57 52.22 18.07
CA LYS A 1012 2.41 52.94 17.11
C LYS A 1012 3.54 53.63 17.85
N ILE A 1013 4.74 53.51 17.32
CA ILE A 1013 5.94 54.19 17.84
C ILE A 1013 6.51 55.12 16.77
N ASN A 1014 7.18 56.18 17.20
CA ASN A 1014 7.86 57.10 16.31
C ASN A 1014 9.29 56.63 16.04
N GLY A 1015 9.76 56.84 14.82
CA GLY A 1015 11.19 56.85 14.54
C GLY A 1015 11.89 58.06 15.20
N ASN A 1016 13.18 58.21 14.94
CA ASN A 1016 14.06 59.25 15.49
C ASN A 1016 14.22 59.21 17.03
N ALA A 1017 13.89 58.09 17.68
CA ALA A 1017 14.05 57.89 19.11
C ALA A 1017 14.35 56.42 19.45
N VAL A 1018 14.89 56.18 20.65
CA VAL A 1018 14.97 54.84 21.22
C VAL A 1018 13.60 54.47 21.78
N SER A 1019 13.01 53.37 21.30
CA SER A 1019 11.71 52.89 21.72
C SER A 1019 11.84 51.78 22.76
N LYS A 1020 11.28 52.00 23.96
CA LYS A 1020 11.20 50.99 25.02
C LYS A 1020 9.86 50.28 24.96
N ILE A 1021 9.87 48.98 24.68
CA ILE A 1021 8.69 48.14 24.54
C ILE A 1021 8.55 47.32 25.81
N SER A 1022 7.59 47.72 26.64
CA SER A 1022 7.30 47.05 27.91
C SER A 1022 6.75 45.64 27.70
N LYS A 1023 7.15 44.73 28.57
CA LYS A 1023 6.58 43.39 28.67
C LYS A 1023 5.06 43.46 28.90
N THR A 1024 4.29 42.66 28.19
CA THR A 1024 2.82 42.57 28.28
C THR A 1024 2.33 41.37 29.11
N GLY A 1025 3.19 40.37 29.35
CA GLY A 1025 2.89 39.22 30.21
C GLY A 1025 4.12 38.44 30.67
N ALA A 1026 3.91 37.35 31.41
CA ALA A 1026 4.99 36.55 32.00
C ALA A 1026 5.63 35.53 31.03
N GLY A 1027 5.08 35.35 29.82
CA GLY A 1027 5.59 34.42 28.83
C GLY A 1027 6.51 35.08 27.79
N ASP A 1028 7.01 34.28 26.86
CA ASP A 1028 7.76 34.76 25.70
C ASP A 1028 6.86 35.63 24.81
N GLU A 1029 7.45 36.61 24.13
CA GLU A 1029 6.73 37.57 23.28
C GLU A 1029 7.41 37.68 21.91
N LEU A 1030 6.60 37.61 20.86
CA LEU A 1030 6.99 37.94 19.49
C LEU A 1030 6.53 39.37 19.19
N ILE A 1031 7.44 40.24 18.82
CA ILE A 1031 7.17 41.66 18.56
C ILE A 1031 7.50 41.95 17.10
N ILE A 1032 6.48 42.28 16.31
CA ILE A 1032 6.62 42.63 14.89
C ILE A 1032 6.48 44.14 14.76
N ILE A 1033 7.47 44.78 14.14
CA ILE A 1033 7.54 46.22 13.96
C ILE A 1033 7.74 46.53 12.48
N ASN A 1034 6.78 47.22 11.87
CA ASN A 1034 6.82 47.59 10.45
C ASN A 1034 6.66 49.08 10.27
N LYS A 1035 7.43 49.68 9.37
CA LYS A 1035 7.26 51.08 8.97
C LYS A 1035 5.91 51.26 8.27
N ILE A 1036 5.20 52.32 8.66
CA ILE A 1036 3.89 52.72 8.12
C ILE A 1036 4.09 53.70 6.97
#